data_AF-K0JXF3-F1
#
_entry.id   AF-K0JXF3-F1
#
_cell.length_a   1.000
_cell.length_b   1.000
_cell.length_c   1.000
_cell.angle_alpha   90.00
_cell.angle_beta   90.00
_cell.angle_gamma   90.00
#
_symmetry.space_group_name_H-M   'P 1'
#
loop_
_entity.id
_entity.type
_entity.pdbx_description
1 polymer ?
#
loop_
_entity_poly.entity_id
_entity_poly.type
_entity_poly.pdbx_seq_one_letter_code
_entity_poly.pdbx_strand_id
1 'polypeptide(L)'
;MVRPQRGQRGRGHDRRAPPGADQRHRRAAGRAGPPLHRPDGRRTLSAPRKRALIVANQVYDDERFTDLPGAAADARDLADVLGSYTVGEFDVRVVAEESARTVRREVERFFAAAARDDLLLLHFSCHGKRNEANRELHFVAKDTESDYLASTGVSAHFVNERIEQSRCRRVVLMLDCCFSGSYVKGMRSRAAKAAARVEVDQHFEGQGKAVITACAALQYAHESTLRSVAPGQPSVFTSTVVEGLRTGAADVDSDGHISVEDLYRYVHHEVRRKVPDQTPELSVDRLSGSFYIGRNIRSLHLGSQHAPMIPVPLHRAVVSAEPWERYGAALGLERLLDDASPRIRDAAREALIPLTRDADDEVATRAKAVWASRIGSRVPLPVTGPGGDREVAPAGRHAVGIDFGTTNSAVAVVGEDGPRVIVNGQESVLTPSVVGFPERGGVDVGIVAGLWAAARPDRTVFAVKRKLGTDWVTTVDGWPYTAENVAAYILDRLRLDAEQQFGTAVDAAVITVPAYYGVAEREALVHAAGMAGLHAQRLINEPTAAALAYGVTTDGERRTVLVVDLGGGTLDVSVLDLAAGSVEVRAASGDNDLGGDDWDGRVADWLLTRFARTCGVAVDDDPRVGQLVRDAAVAAKIALSDQDSTTVNLRYLSSAGGVPRHLVETLTRDEFEELTADLLDRCRSRIEQVLTMAGADTADLHEVVLVGGATRMPAVAALVRRLTGRDPATGVDPDQAIALGAALQAGVLSGDVPEVVLLEVTPLALGVEADGGVVTLIGENTTIPAKRSELFTTTRANQPVAQVRLHQFAPHPTGDDLTSNDLTSNDLAGNDPAGNDTTIAELRLQLHTGPRGEASIEVTVDCDVNGVVHLQVRQLGTKRSVATTVSRSTVLDAAQRSKRPHSAIALRVERPVPRKRRRPRTPRKPAPVPVAPPGTALDVPGTDLALASARAELSANGSRPGHVAELRRNGAALREAGRVEEGLRVGRLAVATASAYVRADPDFPPALLIGSLVELSTTQLHAGLLGEAHKACGMALLVAHEAGPASLGPDIERLPPLLIVMGEAMYARNRRQEATVLVVNALSVLVELSPAEPRRHLAAVVEALALLRHLGVTDLDDVEAALSTWPKLSALKAPDVWTP
;
A
#
# COMPACT_ATOMS: atom_id res chain seq x y z
N MET A 1 -10.54 15.67 -62.91
CA MET A 1 -9.34 15.57 -63.79
C MET A 1 -8.08 15.88 -62.97
N VAL A 2 -6.88 15.89 -63.57
CA VAL A 2 -5.60 15.56 -62.91
C VAL A 2 -4.81 16.79 -62.38
N ARG A 3 -3.92 16.52 -61.41
CA ARG A 3 -2.86 17.35 -60.75
C ARG A 3 -1.61 17.58 -61.68
N PRO A 4 -0.39 18.00 -61.23
CA PRO A 4 0.07 19.21 -60.49
C PRO A 4 1.48 19.76 -60.96
N GLN A 5 2.16 20.59 -60.12
CA GLN A 5 3.66 20.78 -60.01
C GLN A 5 4.38 21.60 -61.11
N ARG A 6 5.65 22.10 -61.00
CA ARG A 6 6.82 21.96 -60.06
C ARG A 6 7.74 23.24 -60.09
N GLY A 7 8.94 23.28 -59.45
CA GLY A 7 9.88 24.43 -59.44
C GLY A 7 11.39 24.11 -59.14
N GLN A 8 12.22 25.13 -58.78
CA GLN A 8 13.63 25.14 -58.21
C GLN A 8 14.76 25.92 -58.96
N ARG A 9 15.70 26.56 -58.20
CA ARG A 9 17.12 27.02 -58.45
C ARG A 9 17.84 27.21 -57.06
N GLY A 10 19.13 27.52 -56.80
CA GLY A 10 20.37 27.88 -57.56
C GLY A 10 21.62 27.95 -56.60
N ARG A 11 22.79 28.54 -56.97
CA ARG A 11 24.05 28.66 -56.14
C ARG A 11 25.02 29.82 -56.52
N GLY A 12 25.83 30.36 -55.58
CA GLY A 12 27.30 30.66 -55.77
C GLY A 12 27.93 32.08 -55.52
N HIS A 13 29.13 32.12 -54.87
CA HIS A 13 30.28 33.09 -54.96
C HIS A 13 30.21 34.55 -54.38
N ASP A 14 31.28 35.34 -54.07
CA ASP A 14 32.75 35.19 -53.75
C ASP A 14 33.42 36.56 -53.28
N ARG A 15 34.63 36.55 -52.67
CA ARG A 15 35.73 37.61 -52.53
C ARG A 15 35.92 38.63 -51.36
N ARG A 16 36.99 38.36 -50.56
CA ARG A 16 38.22 39.16 -50.19
C ARG A 16 38.24 40.36 -49.18
N ALA A 17 39.46 40.62 -48.63
CA ALA A 17 39.88 41.57 -47.55
C ALA A 17 41.00 42.55 -48.04
N PRO A 18 42.05 43.09 -47.32
CA PRO A 18 42.67 42.89 -45.97
C PRO A 18 42.61 44.20 -45.09
N PRO A 19 43.59 44.68 -44.23
CA PRO A 19 44.79 44.16 -43.49
C PRO A 19 44.73 44.48 -41.94
N GLY A 20 45.77 44.42 -41.07
CA GLY A 20 47.09 43.73 -41.05
C GLY A 20 48.25 44.43 -40.26
N ALA A 21 48.99 43.68 -39.42
CA ALA A 21 50.35 43.93 -38.83
C ALA A 21 50.51 44.93 -37.61
N ASP A 22 51.58 44.92 -36.78
CA ASP A 22 52.92 44.25 -36.84
C ASP A 22 53.62 43.89 -35.46
N GLN A 23 54.87 43.37 -35.50
CA GLN A 23 55.68 42.58 -34.54
C GLN A 23 56.43 43.26 -33.35
N ARG A 24 56.89 42.45 -32.34
CA ARG A 24 58.28 42.27 -31.76
C ARG A 24 58.26 41.81 -30.27
N HIS A 25 58.95 40.74 -29.78
CA HIS A 25 60.40 40.49 -29.54
C HIS A 25 61.07 41.41 -28.48
N ARG A 26 61.96 41.02 -27.53
CA ARG A 26 62.77 39.80 -27.16
C ARG A 26 63.33 39.99 -25.70
N ARG A 27 63.59 38.99 -24.83
CA ARG A 27 64.84 38.17 -24.58
C ARG A 27 64.68 37.37 -23.25
N ALA A 28 65.04 36.08 -23.14
CA ALA A 28 66.26 35.50 -22.50
C ALA A 28 66.39 35.64 -20.94
N ALA A 29 66.83 34.65 -20.14
CA ALA A 29 67.16 33.22 -20.34
C ALA A 29 67.27 32.44 -18.98
N GLY A 30 67.25 31.09 -18.99
CA GLY A 30 67.60 30.24 -17.83
C GLY A 30 67.30 28.74 -17.99
N ARG A 31 68.17 27.86 -17.47
CA ARG A 31 68.08 26.37 -17.40
C ARG A 31 68.21 25.94 -15.92
N ALA A 32 67.72 24.80 -15.43
CA ALA A 32 66.85 23.72 -15.95
C ALA A 32 66.25 22.91 -14.77
N GLY A 33 65.30 22.01 -15.03
CA GLY A 33 64.78 21.04 -14.04
C GLY A 33 64.06 19.86 -14.70
N PRO A 34 63.93 18.70 -14.02
CA PRO A 34 63.19 17.53 -14.51
C PRO A 34 61.66 17.78 -14.53
N PRO A 35 60.86 16.94 -15.22
CA PRO A 35 59.43 17.21 -15.40
C PRO A 35 58.66 17.12 -14.08
N LEU A 36 58.15 18.26 -13.61
CA LEU A 36 57.05 18.28 -12.64
C LEU A 36 55.82 17.61 -13.28
N HIS A 37 55.12 16.79 -12.48
CA HIS A 37 53.84 16.20 -12.87
C HIS A 37 52.90 17.30 -13.40
N ARG A 38 52.19 17.00 -14.50
CA ARG A 38 50.89 17.62 -14.71
C ARG A 38 50.04 17.24 -13.49
N PRO A 39 49.49 18.18 -12.71
CA PRO A 39 48.42 17.84 -11.78
C PRO A 39 47.27 17.31 -12.63
N ASP A 40 46.84 16.09 -12.31
CA ASP A 40 45.82 15.43 -13.12
C ASP A 40 44.52 16.24 -13.08
N GLY A 41 43.79 16.24 -14.19
CA GLY A 41 42.63 17.12 -14.43
C GLY A 41 41.38 16.79 -13.61
N ARG A 42 41.53 16.19 -12.42
CA ARG A 42 40.47 16.01 -11.43
C ARG A 42 39.98 17.38 -10.97
N ARG A 43 39.01 17.92 -11.70
CA ARG A 43 38.01 18.80 -11.11
C ARG A 43 37.45 18.08 -9.89
N THR A 44 37.78 18.56 -8.70
CA THR A 44 37.01 18.25 -7.50
C THR A 44 35.58 18.71 -7.77
N LEU A 45 34.68 17.77 -8.04
CA LEU A 45 33.25 18.05 -8.09
C LEU A 45 32.87 18.55 -6.70
N SER A 46 32.58 19.84 -6.58
CA SER A 46 32.02 20.39 -5.35
C SER A 46 30.64 19.76 -5.15
N ALA A 47 30.38 19.25 -3.94
CA ALA A 47 29.07 18.71 -3.59
C ALA A 47 27.93 19.68 -3.99
N PRO A 48 26.78 19.17 -4.47
CA PRO A 48 25.69 19.98 -4.99
C PRO A 48 25.19 20.99 -3.94
N ARG A 49 25.04 22.26 -4.32
CA ARG A 49 24.72 23.34 -3.37
C ARG A 49 23.28 23.80 -3.49
N LYS A 50 22.58 23.88 -2.36
CA LYS A 50 21.34 24.63 -2.21
C LYS A 50 21.68 26.12 -2.06
N ARG A 51 21.07 26.99 -2.86
CA ARG A 51 21.29 28.45 -2.81
C ARG A 51 19.99 29.20 -3.04
N ALA A 52 19.70 30.20 -2.22
CA ALA A 52 18.47 30.98 -2.30
C ALA A 52 18.77 32.46 -2.54
N LEU A 53 17.95 33.11 -3.38
CA LEU A 53 17.91 34.55 -3.54
C LEU A 53 16.50 35.03 -3.16
N ILE A 54 16.41 35.87 -2.14
CA ILE A 54 15.17 36.50 -1.68
C ILE A 54 15.23 37.98 -2.04
N VAL A 55 14.27 38.46 -2.83
CA VAL A 55 14.08 39.87 -3.17
C VAL A 55 12.82 40.37 -2.46
N ALA A 56 12.93 41.43 -1.65
CA ALA A 56 11.78 41.97 -0.93
C ALA A 56 11.86 43.49 -0.74
N ASN A 57 10.78 44.20 -1.06
CA ASN A 57 10.75 45.66 -0.97
C ASN A 57 9.54 46.11 -0.13
N GLN A 58 9.85 46.75 1.00
CA GLN A 58 8.89 47.37 1.90
C GLN A 58 8.54 48.80 1.47
N VAL A 59 9.50 49.58 0.98
CA VAL A 59 9.32 51.01 0.66
C VAL A 59 9.53 51.29 -0.84
N TYR A 60 8.72 52.18 -1.39
CA TYR A 60 8.71 52.56 -2.80
C TYR A 60 8.85 54.08 -2.97
N ASP A 61 9.60 54.52 -3.97
CA ASP A 61 9.85 55.95 -4.22
C ASP A 61 8.73 56.62 -5.05
N ASP A 62 7.82 55.84 -5.65
CA ASP A 62 6.60 56.31 -6.34
C ASP A 62 5.38 56.08 -5.43
N GLU A 63 4.73 57.18 -5.00
CA GLU A 63 3.61 57.20 -4.05
C GLU A 63 2.39 56.35 -4.46
N ARG A 64 2.32 55.90 -5.72
CA ARG A 64 1.26 55.00 -6.21
C ARG A 64 1.43 53.55 -5.74
N PHE A 65 2.61 53.18 -5.23
CA PHE A 65 2.86 51.88 -4.61
C PHE A 65 2.87 52.02 -3.08
N THR A 66 1.82 51.52 -2.41
CA THR A 66 1.74 51.56 -0.95
C THR A 66 2.80 50.69 -0.30
N ASP A 67 3.48 51.18 0.74
CA ASP A 67 4.45 50.41 1.52
C ASP A 67 3.94 49.03 1.95
N LEU A 68 4.83 48.03 1.93
CA LEU A 68 4.59 46.64 2.33
C LEU A 68 5.37 46.30 3.62
N PRO A 69 4.95 46.79 4.81
CA PRO A 69 5.70 46.62 6.07
C PRO A 69 5.91 45.17 6.53
N GLY A 70 5.18 44.20 5.98
CA GLY A 70 5.42 42.76 6.19
C GLY A 70 6.63 42.23 5.41
N ALA A 71 6.86 42.70 4.17
CA ALA A 71 7.77 42.06 3.22
C ALA A 71 9.22 41.93 3.73
N ALA A 72 9.73 42.99 4.39
CA ALA A 72 11.08 42.95 4.96
C ALA A 72 11.18 42.08 6.22
N ALA A 73 10.08 41.71 6.88
CA ALA A 73 10.05 40.73 7.97
C ALA A 73 9.90 39.30 7.41
N ASP A 74 8.93 39.08 6.53
CA ASP A 74 8.70 37.82 5.81
C ASP A 74 9.98 37.31 5.12
N ALA A 75 10.74 38.21 4.49
CA ALA A 75 12.03 37.89 3.85
C ALA A 75 13.14 37.45 4.83
N ARG A 76 13.13 37.97 6.07
CA ARG A 76 14.04 37.52 7.14
C ARG A 76 13.60 36.18 7.70
N ASP A 77 12.32 36.05 8.04
CA ASP A 77 11.74 34.81 8.57
C ASP A 77 11.90 33.63 7.59
N LEU A 78 11.83 33.87 6.28
CA LEU A 78 12.11 32.87 5.24
C LEU A 78 13.62 32.59 5.10
N ALA A 79 14.47 33.62 5.17
CA ALA A 79 15.92 33.45 5.11
C ALA A 79 16.46 32.61 6.27
N ASP A 80 15.98 32.83 7.48
CA ASP A 80 16.37 32.08 8.68
C ASP A 80 16.00 30.59 8.57
N VAL A 81 14.86 30.28 7.93
CA VAL A 81 14.36 28.90 7.80
C VAL A 81 15.03 28.16 6.63
N LEU A 82 15.18 28.81 5.48
CA LEU A 82 15.93 28.23 4.35
C LEU A 82 17.42 28.09 4.67
N GLY A 83 18.01 29.05 5.41
CA GLY A 83 19.41 29.02 5.84
C GLY A 83 19.69 28.10 7.03
N SER A 84 18.66 27.61 7.74
CA SER A 84 18.85 26.69 8.85
C SER A 84 19.42 25.35 8.39
N TYR A 85 20.50 24.92 9.02
CA TYR A 85 21.12 23.60 8.80
C TYR A 85 20.22 22.43 9.21
N THR A 86 19.17 22.66 10.00
CA THR A 86 18.20 21.62 10.39
C THR A 86 16.96 21.56 9.48
N VAL A 87 16.78 22.53 8.58
CA VAL A 87 15.61 22.62 7.69
C VAL A 87 16.07 22.72 6.23
N GLY A 88 16.43 23.91 5.76
CA GLY A 88 16.64 24.16 4.33
C GLY A 88 18.05 23.82 3.82
N GLU A 89 19.10 24.13 4.58
CA GLU A 89 20.52 24.07 4.16
C GLU A 89 20.90 24.97 2.95
N PHE A 90 20.16 26.05 2.70
CA PHE A 90 20.46 26.98 1.60
C PHE A 90 21.53 28.03 1.98
N ASP A 91 22.44 28.32 1.05
CA ASP A 91 23.20 29.57 1.03
C ASP A 91 22.25 30.72 0.64
N VAL A 92 21.73 31.47 1.62
CA VAL A 92 20.68 32.49 1.39
C VAL A 92 21.26 33.89 1.21
N ARG A 93 20.92 34.52 0.09
CA ARG A 93 21.14 35.94 -0.18
C ARG A 93 19.82 36.71 -0.11
N VAL A 94 19.71 37.68 0.80
CA VAL A 94 18.60 38.65 0.80
C VAL A 94 19.03 39.92 0.08
N VAL A 95 18.13 40.48 -0.73
CA VAL A 95 18.25 41.77 -1.44
C VAL A 95 16.98 42.56 -1.12
N ALA A 96 17.09 43.56 -0.26
CA ALA A 96 15.95 44.32 0.24
C ALA A 96 16.13 45.83 0.12
N GLU A 97 15.01 46.54 -0.07
CA GLU A 97 14.94 48.00 -0.30
C GLU A 97 15.81 48.52 -1.45
N GLU A 98 16.08 47.66 -2.43
CA GLU A 98 17.07 47.89 -3.49
C GLU A 98 16.43 48.35 -4.81
N SER A 99 17.27 48.98 -5.64
CA SER A 99 16.90 49.44 -6.98
C SER A 99 16.69 48.28 -7.95
N ALA A 100 15.82 48.43 -8.96
CA ALA A 100 15.64 47.48 -10.05
C ALA A 100 16.97 47.18 -10.76
N ARG A 101 17.85 48.18 -10.86
CA ARG A 101 19.20 47.99 -11.40
C ARG A 101 20.05 47.04 -10.53
N THR A 102 19.97 47.14 -9.20
CA THR A 102 20.61 46.17 -8.31
C THR A 102 19.92 44.81 -8.42
N VAL A 103 18.59 44.74 -8.29
CA VAL A 103 17.83 43.47 -8.33
C VAL A 103 18.12 42.69 -9.61
N ARG A 104 18.09 43.33 -10.80
CA ARG A 104 18.47 42.69 -12.07
C ARG A 104 19.89 42.09 -12.01
N ARG A 105 20.87 42.84 -11.49
CA ARG A 105 22.27 42.42 -11.36
C ARG A 105 22.44 41.24 -10.38
N GLU A 106 21.71 41.23 -9.27
CA GLU A 106 21.78 40.14 -8.28
C GLU A 106 21.09 38.86 -8.79
N VAL A 107 19.94 38.99 -9.48
CA VAL A 107 19.28 37.87 -10.18
C VAL A 107 20.16 37.29 -11.29
N GLU A 108 20.80 38.14 -12.09
CA GLU A 108 21.77 37.70 -13.10
C GLU A 108 22.97 36.98 -12.46
N ARG A 109 23.57 37.56 -11.41
CA ARG A 109 24.68 36.95 -10.66
C ARG A 109 24.30 35.58 -10.11
N PHE A 110 23.09 35.45 -9.54
CA PHE A 110 22.60 34.20 -8.96
C PHE A 110 22.56 33.07 -9.99
N PHE A 111 21.91 33.28 -11.14
CA PHE A 111 21.84 32.26 -12.20
C PHE A 111 23.18 32.04 -12.92
N ALA A 112 23.97 33.10 -13.15
CA ALA A 112 25.27 32.98 -13.83
C ALA A 112 26.33 32.26 -12.97
N ALA A 113 26.25 32.36 -11.63
CA ALA A 113 27.17 31.70 -10.71
C ALA A 113 26.79 30.26 -10.36
N ALA A 114 25.79 29.66 -11.01
CA ALA A 114 25.28 28.33 -10.66
C ALA A 114 26.09 27.17 -11.27
N ALA A 115 26.29 26.11 -10.49
CA ALA A 115 26.68 24.81 -11.03
C ALA A 115 25.50 24.16 -11.79
N ARG A 116 25.78 23.10 -12.55
CA ARG A 116 24.73 22.32 -13.23
C ARG A 116 23.79 21.65 -12.23
N ASP A 117 24.37 21.23 -11.12
CA ASP A 117 23.80 20.31 -10.15
C ASP A 117 23.54 21.03 -8.80
N ASP A 118 23.43 22.36 -8.80
CA ASP A 118 22.90 23.12 -7.66
C ASP A 118 21.38 22.82 -7.47
N LEU A 119 20.79 23.36 -6.41
CA LEU A 119 19.35 23.63 -6.30
C LEU A 119 19.17 25.12 -6.03
N LEU A 120 18.48 25.82 -6.93
CA LEU A 120 18.26 27.26 -6.83
C LEU A 120 16.83 27.56 -6.40
N LEU A 121 16.66 28.39 -5.36
CA LEU A 121 15.37 28.95 -4.98
C LEU A 121 15.40 30.47 -5.16
N LEU A 122 14.49 31.02 -5.95
CA LEU A 122 14.30 32.47 -6.11
C LEU A 122 12.93 32.88 -5.54
N HIS A 123 12.90 33.89 -4.70
CA HIS A 123 11.67 34.42 -4.12
C HIS A 123 11.55 35.93 -4.34
N PHE A 124 10.36 36.39 -4.68
CA PHE A 124 9.97 37.80 -4.70
C PHE A 124 8.81 38.04 -3.72
N SER A 125 8.97 38.99 -2.80
CA SER A 125 7.89 39.53 -1.95
C SER A 125 7.84 41.06 -2.14
N CYS A 126 7.05 41.50 -3.11
CA CYS A 126 7.00 42.89 -3.56
C CYS A 126 5.70 43.16 -4.33
N HIS A 127 5.44 44.42 -4.70
CA HIS A 127 4.37 44.70 -5.65
C HIS A 127 4.63 44.05 -7.01
N GLY A 128 3.55 43.64 -7.67
CA GLY A 128 3.54 43.20 -9.06
C GLY A 128 2.58 44.08 -9.86
N LYS A 129 3.07 44.76 -10.88
CA LYS A 129 2.25 45.59 -11.79
C LYS A 129 2.39 45.05 -13.20
N ARG A 130 1.28 44.96 -13.93
CA ARG A 130 1.30 44.59 -15.36
C ARG A 130 1.43 45.84 -16.20
N ASN A 131 2.33 45.81 -17.17
CA ASN A 131 2.41 46.82 -18.21
C ASN A 131 1.15 46.71 -19.08
N GLU A 132 0.43 47.82 -19.24
CA GLU A 132 -0.91 47.84 -19.82
C GLU A 132 -0.90 47.62 -21.35
N ALA A 133 0.18 48.04 -22.02
CA ALA A 133 0.33 47.93 -23.47
C ALA A 133 0.69 46.51 -23.95
N ASN A 134 1.57 45.80 -23.22
CA ASN A 134 2.02 44.44 -23.60
C ASN A 134 1.51 43.33 -22.67
N ARG A 135 0.76 43.68 -21.61
CA ARG A 135 0.18 42.78 -20.59
C ARG A 135 1.20 42.01 -19.71
N GLU A 136 2.48 42.35 -19.79
CA GLU A 136 3.61 41.69 -19.11
C GLU A 136 3.72 42.08 -17.62
N LEU A 137 3.91 41.08 -16.75
CA LEU A 137 4.19 41.28 -15.33
C LEU A 137 5.59 41.88 -15.11
N HIS A 138 5.64 42.93 -14.29
CA HIS A 138 6.87 43.51 -13.76
C HIS A 138 6.83 43.43 -12.23
N PHE A 139 7.91 42.92 -11.64
CA PHE A 139 8.18 43.02 -10.21
C PHE A 139 8.65 44.44 -9.91
N VAL A 140 8.00 45.10 -8.96
CA VAL A 140 8.24 46.50 -8.59
C VAL A 140 9.39 46.52 -7.58
N ALA A 141 10.45 47.25 -7.92
CA ALA A 141 11.55 47.56 -7.02
C ALA A 141 11.38 48.99 -6.46
N LYS A 142 12.31 49.44 -5.62
CA LYS A 142 12.16 50.69 -4.89
C LYS A 142 12.05 51.92 -5.82
N ASP A 143 12.89 51.97 -6.86
CA ASP A 143 12.96 53.03 -7.87
C ASP A 143 12.02 52.79 -9.07
N THR A 144 11.02 51.92 -8.94
CA THR A 144 10.08 51.60 -10.02
C THR A 144 8.95 52.63 -10.13
N GLU A 145 9.10 53.60 -11.03
CA GLU A 145 8.02 54.51 -11.46
C GLU A 145 6.91 53.75 -12.20
N SER A 146 5.64 53.96 -11.83
CA SER A 146 4.49 53.20 -12.37
C SER A 146 4.17 53.49 -13.85
N ASP A 147 4.61 54.62 -14.40
CA ASP A 147 4.42 54.96 -15.83
C ASP A 147 5.53 54.37 -16.71
N TYR A 148 6.69 54.05 -16.11
CA TYR A 148 7.93 53.72 -16.81
C TYR A 148 8.42 52.29 -16.53
N LEU A 149 7.50 51.39 -16.14
CA LEU A 149 7.74 49.99 -15.72
C LEU A 149 8.77 49.22 -16.58
N ALA A 150 8.75 49.41 -17.90
CA ALA A 150 9.67 48.72 -18.82
C ALA A 150 11.15 49.13 -18.64
N SER A 151 11.41 50.34 -18.16
CA SER A 151 12.75 50.88 -17.86
C SER A 151 13.10 50.80 -16.37
N THR A 152 12.12 50.97 -15.48
CA THR A 152 12.32 51.14 -14.02
C THR A 152 11.93 49.90 -13.20
N GLY A 153 11.17 48.95 -13.75
CA GLY A 153 10.75 47.70 -13.09
C GLY A 153 11.60 46.48 -13.48
N VAL A 154 11.41 45.35 -12.80
CA VAL A 154 12.08 44.07 -13.12
C VAL A 154 11.11 43.16 -13.85
N SER A 155 11.22 43.05 -15.18
CA SER A 155 10.24 42.30 -15.98
C SER A 155 10.30 40.79 -15.75
N ALA A 156 9.14 40.13 -15.81
CA ALA A 156 9.03 38.68 -15.75
C ALA A 156 9.74 37.99 -16.92
N HIS A 157 9.81 38.61 -18.11
CA HIS A 157 10.61 38.09 -19.21
C HIS A 157 12.11 38.06 -18.85
N PHE A 158 12.66 39.12 -18.26
CA PHE A 158 14.08 39.13 -17.85
C PHE A 158 14.40 37.98 -16.88
N VAL A 159 13.55 37.74 -15.87
CA VAL A 159 13.76 36.63 -14.93
C VAL A 159 13.70 35.27 -15.63
N ASN A 160 12.71 35.04 -16.51
CA ASN A 160 12.64 33.81 -17.31
C ASN A 160 13.88 33.63 -18.22
N GLU A 161 14.38 34.70 -18.83
CA GLU A 161 15.55 34.65 -19.71
C GLU A 161 16.84 34.32 -18.94
N ARG A 162 17.02 34.84 -17.71
CA ARG A 162 18.12 34.45 -16.83
C ARG A 162 18.02 32.99 -16.38
N ILE A 163 16.80 32.46 -16.17
CA ILE A 163 16.55 31.04 -15.88
C ILE A 163 16.89 30.17 -17.10
N GLU A 164 16.45 30.55 -18.31
CA GLU A 164 16.75 29.85 -19.57
C GLU A 164 18.25 29.84 -19.92
N GLN A 165 19.01 30.86 -19.50
CA GLN A 165 20.46 30.96 -19.68
C GLN A 165 21.26 30.33 -18.52
N SER A 166 20.61 29.88 -17.45
CA SER A 166 21.25 29.20 -16.33
C SER A 166 21.80 27.84 -16.75
N ARG A 167 22.92 27.43 -16.13
CA ARG A 167 23.44 26.07 -16.26
C ARG A 167 22.79 25.08 -15.29
N CYS A 168 22.23 25.60 -14.19
CA CYS A 168 21.55 24.78 -13.19
C CYS A 168 20.30 24.15 -13.79
N ARG A 169 20.10 22.86 -13.54
CA ARG A 169 18.92 22.13 -14.00
C ARG A 169 17.83 21.97 -12.94
N ARG A 170 17.98 22.53 -11.74
CA ARG A 170 16.99 22.49 -10.65
C ARG A 170 16.68 23.89 -10.14
N VAL A 171 15.51 24.42 -10.50
CA VAL A 171 15.11 25.80 -10.16
C VAL A 171 13.69 25.85 -9.58
N VAL A 172 13.55 26.47 -8.41
CA VAL A 172 12.29 26.76 -7.72
C VAL A 172 12.09 28.27 -7.70
N LEU A 173 10.87 28.73 -7.98
CA LEU A 173 10.48 30.14 -7.96
C LEU A 173 9.23 30.33 -7.09
N MET A 174 9.26 31.27 -6.15
CA MET A 174 8.15 31.62 -5.25
C MET A 174 7.73 33.08 -5.46
N LEU A 175 6.52 33.32 -5.97
CA LEU A 175 6.05 34.66 -6.34
C LEU A 175 4.94 35.17 -5.42
N ASP A 176 5.33 35.92 -4.39
CA ASP A 176 4.47 36.65 -3.46
C ASP A 176 4.26 38.09 -3.96
N CYS A 177 3.55 38.21 -5.08
CA CYS A 177 3.22 39.50 -5.69
C CYS A 177 1.85 39.48 -6.36
N CYS A 178 1.25 40.66 -6.52
CA CYS A 178 0.03 40.84 -7.31
C CYS A 178 0.23 40.34 -8.75
N PHE A 179 -0.83 39.77 -9.33
CA PHE A 179 -0.84 39.16 -10.68
C PHE A 179 0.19 38.04 -10.92
N SER A 180 0.75 37.42 -9.88
CA SER A 180 1.78 36.36 -9.98
C SER A 180 1.42 35.21 -10.93
N GLY A 181 0.18 34.70 -10.92
CA GLY A 181 -0.31 33.69 -11.90
C GLY A 181 -0.20 34.09 -13.38
N SER A 182 -0.04 35.38 -13.72
CA SER A 182 0.23 35.80 -15.10
C SER A 182 1.64 35.42 -15.61
N TYR A 183 2.58 35.12 -14.70
CA TYR A 183 3.92 34.60 -15.02
C TYR A 183 3.84 33.25 -15.75
N VAL A 184 2.97 32.35 -15.28
CA VAL A 184 2.75 30.99 -15.84
C VAL A 184 2.26 31.05 -17.30
N LYS A 185 1.41 32.03 -17.61
CA LYS A 185 0.90 32.25 -18.99
C LYS A 185 1.99 32.69 -19.96
N GLY A 186 3.02 33.41 -19.48
CA GLY A 186 4.21 33.74 -20.28
C GLY A 186 5.00 32.49 -20.68
N MET A 187 5.26 31.60 -19.71
CA MET A 187 6.05 30.38 -19.87
C MET A 187 5.48 29.43 -20.94
N ARG A 188 4.16 29.18 -20.92
CA ARG A 188 3.50 28.24 -21.87
C ARG A 188 3.58 28.70 -23.35
N SER A 189 3.72 30.00 -23.62
CA SER A 189 3.64 30.56 -24.99
C SER A 189 4.81 30.21 -25.92
N ARG A 190 5.98 29.81 -25.39
CA ARG A 190 7.18 29.49 -26.18
C ARG A 190 7.51 27.99 -26.28
N ALA A 191 7.00 27.16 -25.37
CA ALA A 191 7.25 25.71 -25.35
C ALA A 191 6.82 25.00 -26.65
N ALA A 192 5.74 25.47 -27.28
CA ALA A 192 5.15 24.93 -28.51
C ALA A 192 6.02 25.03 -29.79
N LYS A 193 7.30 25.39 -29.69
CA LYS A 193 8.25 25.50 -30.81
C LYS A 193 9.52 24.66 -30.69
N ALA A 194 9.67 23.86 -29.64
CA ALA A 194 10.92 23.14 -29.33
C ALA A 194 10.75 21.60 -29.21
N ALA A 195 9.86 21.01 -30.02
CA ALA A 195 9.70 19.57 -30.13
C ALA A 195 10.64 18.98 -31.20
N ALA A 196 11.87 18.61 -30.80
CA ALA A 196 12.84 17.95 -31.69
C ALA A 196 13.74 16.98 -30.90
N ARG A 197 13.51 15.68 -31.15
CA ARG A 197 14.32 14.47 -30.86
C ARG A 197 15.67 14.65 -30.12
N VAL A 198 15.83 13.88 -29.03
CA VAL A 198 17.09 13.26 -28.60
C VAL A 198 16.80 11.80 -28.22
N GLU A 199 17.77 10.92 -28.36
CA GLU A 199 17.65 9.46 -28.14
C GLU A 199 17.98 9.05 -26.69
N VAL A 200 17.94 7.73 -26.43
CA VAL A 200 17.97 7.05 -25.11
C VAL A 200 19.40 7.01 -24.50
N ASP A 201 19.48 6.55 -23.25
CA ASP A 201 20.68 6.21 -22.45
C ASP A 201 21.57 7.34 -21.88
N GLN A 202 21.23 7.76 -20.65
CA GLN A 202 22.20 7.89 -19.55
C GLN A 202 21.53 8.09 -18.18
N HIS A 203 21.98 7.34 -17.16
CA HIS A 203 21.51 7.46 -15.77
C HIS A 203 22.01 8.78 -15.14
N PHE A 204 21.14 9.76 -14.83
CA PHE A 204 21.51 10.93 -14.00
C PHE A 204 20.33 11.63 -13.30
N GLU A 205 20.66 12.34 -12.21
CA GLU A 205 19.77 13.03 -11.28
C GLU A 205 18.68 13.94 -11.90
N GLY A 206 17.61 14.14 -11.13
CA GLY A 206 16.39 14.89 -11.46
C GLY A 206 16.60 16.37 -11.83
N GLN A 207 15.78 16.84 -12.77
CA GLN A 207 15.94 18.11 -13.49
C GLN A 207 14.56 18.74 -13.73
N GLY A 208 14.47 20.06 -13.86
CA GLY A 208 13.21 20.78 -14.10
C GLY A 208 13.13 22.17 -13.46
N LYS A 209 11.98 22.83 -13.66
CA LYS A 209 11.62 24.10 -13.00
C LYS A 209 10.26 23.98 -12.33
N ALA A 210 10.12 24.54 -11.14
CA ALA A 210 8.85 24.69 -10.45
C ALA A 210 8.59 26.15 -10.06
N VAL A 211 7.34 26.60 -10.18
CA VAL A 211 6.89 27.95 -9.82
C VAL A 211 5.66 27.84 -8.94
N ILE A 212 5.75 28.34 -7.70
CA ILE A 212 4.62 28.52 -6.79
C ILE A 212 4.24 30.01 -6.82
N THR A 213 2.98 30.33 -7.15
CA THR A 213 2.44 31.70 -7.09
C THR A 213 1.53 31.88 -5.88
N ALA A 214 1.47 33.10 -5.35
CA ALA A 214 0.56 33.43 -4.25
C ALA A 214 -0.90 33.62 -4.70
N CYS A 215 -1.16 33.84 -5.99
CA CYS A 215 -2.50 34.11 -6.55
C CYS A 215 -2.69 33.51 -7.95
N ALA A 216 -3.95 33.19 -8.27
CA ALA A 216 -4.35 32.49 -9.48
C ALA A 216 -4.44 33.38 -10.74
N ALA A 217 -4.20 32.79 -11.91
CA ALA A 217 -4.01 33.51 -13.18
C ALA A 217 -5.27 34.15 -13.80
N LEU A 218 -6.44 34.04 -13.17
CA LEU A 218 -7.74 34.54 -13.65
C LEU A 218 -8.45 35.50 -12.67
N GLN A 219 -7.82 35.87 -11.56
CA GLN A 219 -8.40 36.83 -10.62
C GLN A 219 -8.40 38.25 -11.22
N TYR A 220 -9.57 38.69 -11.68
CA TYR A 220 -9.77 40.03 -12.22
C TYR A 220 -9.86 41.05 -11.09
N ALA A 221 -8.82 41.88 -10.97
CA ALA A 221 -8.90 43.12 -10.22
C ALA A 221 -9.81 44.11 -10.97
N HIS A 222 -11.03 44.30 -10.49
CA HIS A 222 -11.66 45.62 -10.57
C HIS A 222 -10.88 46.57 -9.66
N GLU A 223 -10.79 47.86 -10.01
CA GLU A 223 -10.11 48.86 -9.19
C GLU A 223 -10.94 49.27 -7.96
N SER A 224 -11.06 48.35 -7.01
CA SER A 224 -11.76 48.56 -5.73
C SER A 224 -11.15 47.76 -4.59
N THR A 225 -10.02 48.28 -4.08
CA THR A 225 -9.53 47.99 -2.73
C THR A 225 -9.33 46.50 -2.37
N LEU A 226 -8.34 45.86 -3.00
CA LEU A 226 -7.42 45.02 -2.21
C LEU A 226 -6.62 45.95 -1.27
N ARG A 227 -7.29 46.48 -0.24
CA ARG A 227 -6.58 47.10 0.88
C ARG A 227 -5.81 45.98 1.56
N SER A 228 -4.51 46.18 1.66
CA SER A 228 -3.62 45.37 2.47
C SER A 228 -4.25 45.07 3.84
N VAL A 229 -4.00 43.87 4.35
CA VAL A 229 -4.18 43.56 5.76
C VAL A 229 -3.52 44.66 6.60
N ALA A 230 -4.09 45.00 7.76
CA ALA A 230 -3.77 46.22 8.51
C ALA A 230 -2.26 46.50 8.62
N PRO A 231 -1.82 47.76 8.43
CA PRO A 231 -0.41 48.08 8.22
C PRO A 231 0.48 47.54 9.34
N GLY A 232 1.38 46.62 8.97
CA GLY A 232 2.26 45.89 9.88
C GLY A 232 2.00 44.38 9.99
N GLN A 233 0.97 43.84 9.32
CA GLN A 233 0.76 42.37 9.27
C GLN A 233 1.55 41.71 8.12
N PRO A 234 2.09 40.48 8.32
CA PRO A 234 2.88 39.74 7.34
C PRO A 234 2.05 39.18 6.18
N SER A 235 2.71 38.81 5.08
CA SER A 235 2.10 38.13 3.94
C SER A 235 1.52 36.77 4.34
N VAL A 236 0.25 36.52 4.04
CA VAL A 236 -0.41 35.23 4.33
C VAL A 236 0.26 34.08 3.57
N PHE A 237 0.78 34.32 2.37
CA PHE A 237 1.50 33.30 1.60
C PHE A 237 2.88 33.03 2.20
N THR A 238 3.72 34.05 2.35
CA THR A 238 5.12 33.86 2.78
C THR A 238 5.21 33.44 4.25
N SER A 239 4.38 33.99 5.14
CA SER A 239 4.30 33.50 6.54
C SER A 239 3.82 32.05 6.63
N THR A 240 2.97 31.58 5.72
CA THR A 240 2.56 30.17 5.65
C THR A 240 3.68 29.28 5.13
N VAL A 241 4.45 29.71 4.13
CA VAL A 241 5.66 28.99 3.69
C VAL A 241 6.66 28.85 4.86
N VAL A 242 6.90 29.94 5.58
CA VAL A 242 7.72 29.98 6.80
C VAL A 242 7.18 29.02 7.85
N GLU A 243 5.88 29.08 8.16
CA GLU A 243 5.24 28.23 9.17
C GLU A 243 5.39 26.74 8.84
N GLY A 244 5.11 26.35 7.60
CA GLY A 244 5.22 24.96 7.14
C GLY A 244 6.64 24.42 7.22
N LEU A 245 7.62 25.15 6.70
CA LEU A 245 9.04 24.77 6.75
C LEU A 245 9.60 24.79 8.19
N ARG A 246 9.26 25.82 8.99
CA ARG A 246 9.79 26.02 10.35
C ARG A 246 9.23 25.03 11.36
N THR A 247 7.96 24.64 11.21
CA THR A 247 7.33 23.67 12.11
C THR A 247 7.49 22.22 11.65
N GLY A 248 7.86 22.02 10.38
CA GLY A 248 7.79 20.73 9.70
C GLY A 248 6.38 20.30 9.31
N ALA A 249 5.36 21.16 9.44
CA ALA A 249 3.98 20.83 9.03
C ALA A 249 3.77 20.82 7.51
N ALA A 250 4.75 21.30 6.72
CA ALA A 250 4.77 21.15 5.27
C ALA A 250 5.30 19.78 4.80
N ASP A 251 5.80 18.93 5.69
CA ASP A 251 5.99 17.50 5.45
C ASP A 251 4.62 16.82 5.57
N VAL A 252 3.92 16.65 4.45
CA VAL A 252 2.51 16.20 4.43
C VAL A 252 2.36 14.70 4.20
N ASP A 253 3.39 14.02 3.70
CA ASP A 253 3.45 12.55 3.55
C ASP A 253 4.29 11.88 4.65
N SER A 254 4.94 12.67 5.51
CA SER A 254 5.76 12.22 6.66
C SER A 254 7.05 11.49 6.27
N ASP A 255 7.60 11.74 5.07
CA ASP A 255 8.89 11.19 4.63
C ASP A 255 10.09 11.76 5.41
N GLY A 256 9.87 12.83 6.19
CA GLY A 256 10.86 13.49 7.02
C GLY A 256 11.63 14.60 6.31
N HIS A 257 11.43 14.75 5.01
CA HIS A 257 11.87 15.85 4.18
C HIS A 257 10.70 16.81 3.90
N ILE A 258 10.90 17.80 3.03
CA ILE A 258 9.82 18.67 2.52
C ILE A 258 10.14 18.92 1.05
N SER A 259 9.33 18.40 0.12
CA SER A 259 9.45 18.69 -1.30
C SER A 259 8.75 20.01 -1.67
N VAL A 260 8.94 20.46 -2.92
CA VAL A 260 8.18 21.58 -3.50
C VAL A 260 6.69 21.27 -3.56
N GLU A 261 6.34 20.02 -3.84
CA GLU A 261 4.98 19.50 -3.93
C GLU A 261 4.31 19.48 -2.55
N ASP A 262 5.02 19.03 -1.51
CA ASP A 262 4.49 18.98 -0.13
C ASP A 262 4.28 20.39 0.43
N LEU A 263 5.25 21.27 0.24
CA LEU A 263 5.11 22.69 0.56
C LEU A 263 3.94 23.31 -0.22
N TYR A 264 3.78 23.00 -1.50
CA TYR A 264 2.63 23.50 -2.27
C TYR A 264 1.30 23.00 -1.71
N ARG A 265 1.15 21.70 -1.42
CA ARG A 265 -0.08 21.14 -0.83
C ARG A 265 -0.42 21.85 0.50
N TYR A 266 0.57 21.99 1.39
CA TYR A 266 0.42 22.69 2.67
C TYR A 266 0.04 24.16 2.49
N VAL A 267 0.78 24.91 1.65
CA VAL A 267 0.55 26.35 1.42
C VAL A 267 -0.79 26.59 0.72
N HIS A 268 -1.17 25.78 -0.27
CA HIS A 268 -2.47 25.87 -0.92
C HIS A 268 -3.62 25.63 0.05
N HIS A 269 -3.50 24.64 0.95
CA HIS A 269 -4.50 24.40 2.00
C HIS A 269 -4.57 25.58 3.00
N GLU A 270 -3.45 25.93 3.62
CA GLU A 270 -3.41 26.92 4.70
C GLU A 270 -3.69 28.35 4.22
N VAL A 271 -3.20 28.76 3.04
CA VAL A 271 -3.54 30.08 2.48
C VAL A 271 -5.02 30.17 2.17
N ARG A 272 -5.64 29.13 1.56
CA ARG A 272 -7.09 29.14 1.33
C ARG A 272 -7.92 29.03 2.61
N ARG A 273 -7.38 28.41 3.67
CA ARG A 273 -8.01 28.38 5.01
C ARG A 273 -7.95 29.75 5.70
N LYS A 274 -6.85 30.49 5.53
CA LYS A 274 -6.63 31.83 6.10
C LYS A 274 -7.33 32.94 5.29
N VAL A 275 -7.31 32.85 3.96
CA VAL A 275 -7.91 33.78 2.98
C VAL A 275 -8.53 32.97 1.81
N PRO A 276 -9.83 32.63 1.86
CA PRO A 276 -10.48 31.78 0.85
C PRO A 276 -10.42 32.30 -0.59
N ASP A 277 -10.39 33.63 -0.75
CA ASP A 277 -10.30 34.30 -2.06
C ASP A 277 -8.86 34.33 -2.63
N GLN A 278 -7.86 33.83 -1.89
CA GLN A 278 -6.48 33.71 -2.34
C GLN A 278 -6.15 32.24 -2.66
N THR A 279 -5.99 31.93 -3.95
CA THR A 279 -5.63 30.57 -4.42
C THR A 279 -4.20 30.55 -4.96
N PRO A 280 -3.25 29.88 -4.27
CA PRO A 280 -1.93 29.60 -4.82
C PRO A 280 -1.99 28.61 -6.01
N GLU A 281 -1.14 28.80 -7.02
CA GLU A 281 -0.96 27.86 -8.14
C GLU A 281 0.47 27.28 -8.12
N LEU A 282 0.61 25.99 -8.47
CA LEU A 282 1.89 25.36 -8.82
C LEU A 282 1.95 25.17 -10.34
N SER A 283 3.05 25.58 -10.96
CA SER A 283 3.35 25.33 -12.37
C SER A 283 4.72 24.69 -12.52
N VAL A 284 4.81 23.69 -13.39
CA VAL A 284 6.00 22.84 -13.53
C VAL A 284 6.42 22.77 -15.01
N ASP A 285 7.72 22.86 -15.29
CA ASP A 285 8.32 22.75 -16.62
C ASP A 285 9.44 21.70 -16.59
N ARG A 286 9.18 20.56 -17.27
CA ARG A 286 10.12 19.42 -17.46
C ARG A 286 10.72 18.88 -16.16
N LEU A 287 9.90 18.67 -15.13
CA LEU A 287 10.36 18.09 -13.86
C LEU A 287 10.46 16.56 -13.94
N SER A 288 11.61 16.02 -13.53
CA SER A 288 11.83 14.62 -13.22
C SER A 288 12.37 14.50 -11.79
N GLY A 289 11.64 13.77 -10.93
CA GLY A 289 11.95 13.61 -9.50
C GLY A 289 11.65 14.83 -8.62
N SER A 290 11.48 14.59 -7.32
CA SER A 290 11.08 15.60 -6.33
C SER A 290 12.21 16.57 -5.97
N PHE A 291 11.88 17.83 -5.71
CA PHE A 291 12.85 18.85 -5.28
C PHE A 291 12.74 19.12 -3.77
N TYR A 292 13.65 18.55 -2.98
CA TYR A 292 13.66 18.67 -1.51
C TYR A 292 14.22 20.00 -1.00
N ILE A 293 13.30 20.90 -0.62
CA ILE A 293 13.58 22.26 -0.12
C ILE A 293 13.64 22.36 1.40
N GLY A 294 13.26 21.32 2.15
CA GLY A 294 13.37 21.30 3.61
C GLY A 294 13.60 19.92 4.21
N ARG A 295 13.70 19.89 5.54
CA ARG A 295 13.57 18.71 6.39
C ARG A 295 12.59 19.00 7.52
N ASN A 296 11.84 17.99 7.92
CA ASN A 296 10.92 18.07 9.04
C ASN A 296 11.69 17.96 10.37
N ILE A 297 11.82 19.07 11.11
CA ILE A 297 12.47 19.04 12.44
C ILE A 297 11.72 18.16 13.47
N ARG A 298 10.49 17.75 13.15
CA ARG A 298 9.73 16.77 13.95
C ARG A 298 10.00 15.33 13.54
N SER A 299 10.43 15.00 12.32
CA SER A 299 10.81 13.60 11.99
C SER A 299 12.02 13.16 12.83
N LEU A 300 12.98 14.08 13.02
CA LEU A 300 14.05 14.03 14.02
C LEU A 300 13.59 13.88 15.49
N HIS A 301 12.28 13.92 15.77
CA HIS A 301 11.66 13.77 17.09
C HIS A 301 10.41 12.86 17.12
N LEU A 302 10.02 12.22 16.00
CA LEU A 302 8.78 11.42 15.88
C LEU A 302 9.02 9.95 15.50
N GLY A 303 10.27 9.52 15.40
CA GLY A 303 10.67 8.10 15.32
C GLY A 303 10.39 7.29 16.59
N SER A 304 9.24 7.47 17.26
CA SER A 304 8.56 6.50 18.15
C SER A 304 7.34 7.12 18.86
N GLN A 305 6.36 6.30 19.24
CA GLN A 305 5.32 6.67 20.21
C GLN A 305 5.84 6.72 21.67
N HIS A 306 7.12 6.99 21.88
CA HIS A 306 7.77 7.03 23.19
C HIS A 306 8.48 8.36 23.36
N ALA A 307 7.98 9.20 24.29
CA ALA A 307 8.79 10.29 24.81
C ALA A 307 10.12 9.70 25.34
N PRO A 308 11.28 10.30 25.03
CA PRO A 308 12.57 9.66 25.25
C PRO A 308 12.77 9.37 26.74
N MET A 309 12.73 8.07 27.08
CA MET A 309 12.81 7.59 28.46
C MET A 309 14.24 7.72 29.04
N ILE A 310 15.23 7.95 28.18
CA ILE A 310 16.54 8.51 28.55
C ILE A 310 16.56 10.01 28.23
N PRO A 311 17.21 10.88 29.06
CA PRO A 311 17.30 12.31 28.77
C PRO A 311 17.89 12.62 27.39
N VAL A 312 17.30 13.59 26.69
CA VAL A 312 17.70 14.01 25.32
C VAL A 312 19.21 14.25 25.14
N PRO A 313 19.95 14.85 26.10
CA PRO A 313 21.41 14.99 25.98
C PRO A 313 22.14 13.65 25.86
N LEU A 314 21.68 12.60 26.58
CA LEU A 314 22.26 11.27 26.46
C LEU A 314 21.84 10.59 25.16
N HIS A 315 20.59 10.76 24.70
CA HIS A 315 20.17 10.24 23.40
C HIS A 315 21.01 10.84 22.25
N ARG A 316 21.35 12.13 22.29
CA ARG A 316 22.27 12.76 21.33
C ARG A 316 23.69 12.22 21.48
N ALA A 317 24.18 12.10 22.71
CA ALA A 317 25.53 11.62 22.98
C ALA A 317 25.75 10.16 22.53
N VAL A 318 24.73 9.28 22.57
CA VAL A 318 24.82 7.90 22.05
C VAL A 318 25.15 7.84 20.55
N VAL A 319 24.65 8.80 19.77
CA VAL A 319 24.79 8.82 18.29
C VAL A 319 25.70 9.93 17.79
N SER A 320 26.48 10.56 18.69
CA SER A 320 27.41 11.64 18.30
C SER A 320 28.56 11.11 17.44
N ALA A 321 29.04 11.94 16.49
CA ALA A 321 30.26 11.63 15.75
C ALA A 321 31.50 11.61 16.67
N GLU A 322 31.48 12.37 17.76
CA GLU A 322 32.57 12.53 18.71
C GLU A 322 32.67 11.33 19.68
N PRO A 323 33.78 10.55 19.69
CA PRO A 323 33.90 9.38 20.55
C PRO A 323 33.81 9.69 22.04
N TRP A 324 34.35 10.83 22.48
CA TRP A 324 34.31 11.24 23.89
C TRP A 324 32.88 11.56 24.37
N GLU A 325 31.98 12.00 23.47
CA GLU A 325 30.55 12.14 23.79
C GLU A 325 29.88 10.78 23.91
N ARG A 326 30.16 9.83 22.99
CA ARG A 326 29.64 8.45 23.07
C ARG A 326 30.15 7.71 24.32
N TYR A 327 31.40 7.95 24.73
CA TYR A 327 31.96 7.48 26.00
C TYR A 327 31.23 8.06 27.21
N GLY A 328 30.96 9.38 27.18
CA GLY A 328 30.12 10.07 28.17
C GLY A 328 28.68 9.54 28.22
N ALA A 329 28.14 9.14 27.07
CA ALA A 329 26.82 8.53 26.97
C ALA A 329 26.76 7.19 27.72
N ALA A 330 27.74 6.30 27.52
CA ALA A 330 27.83 5.03 28.25
C ALA A 330 27.88 5.22 29.78
N LEU A 331 28.60 6.25 30.26
CA LEU A 331 28.65 6.63 31.68
C LEU A 331 27.34 7.23 32.21
N GLY A 332 26.55 7.88 31.36
CA GLY A 332 25.22 8.41 31.71
C GLY A 332 24.15 7.33 31.73
N LEU A 333 24.13 6.45 30.72
CA LEU A 333 23.22 5.31 30.62
C LEU A 333 23.38 4.35 31.80
N GLU A 334 24.62 4.09 32.26
CA GLU A 334 24.88 3.26 33.45
C GLU A 334 24.05 3.69 34.67
N ARG A 335 23.86 5.00 34.87
CA ARG A 335 23.09 5.54 36.00
C ARG A 335 21.58 5.33 35.86
N LEU A 336 21.09 5.21 34.63
CA LEU A 336 19.68 4.98 34.30
C LEU A 336 19.29 3.50 34.35
N LEU A 337 20.27 2.58 34.29
CA LEU A 337 20.05 1.14 34.53
C LEU A 337 19.60 0.84 35.98
N ASP A 338 19.88 1.75 36.92
CA ASP A 338 19.45 1.66 38.33
C ASP A 338 18.16 2.47 38.62
N ASP A 339 17.54 3.13 37.62
CA ASP A 339 16.34 3.96 37.82
C ASP A 339 15.14 3.15 38.34
N ALA A 340 14.23 3.76 39.10
CA ALA A 340 13.05 3.08 39.65
C ALA A 340 12.05 2.63 38.56
N SER A 341 11.92 3.36 37.46
CA SER A 341 11.01 3.09 36.34
C SER A 341 11.54 1.96 35.45
N PRO A 342 10.78 0.86 35.24
CA PRO A 342 11.18 -0.20 34.32
C PRO A 342 11.48 0.31 32.91
N ARG A 343 10.63 1.19 32.36
CA ARG A 343 10.78 1.75 31.01
C ARG A 343 12.04 2.60 30.83
N ILE A 344 12.52 3.26 31.89
CA ILE A 344 13.78 4.02 31.85
C ILE A 344 14.97 3.07 31.82
N ARG A 345 14.97 2.04 32.68
CA ARG A 345 16.01 1.01 32.67
C ARG A 345 16.07 0.28 31.33
N ASP A 346 14.92 -0.09 30.77
CA ASP A 346 14.85 -0.87 29.53
C ASP A 346 15.28 -0.03 28.31
N ALA A 347 14.84 1.23 28.20
CA ALA A 347 15.35 2.15 27.18
C ALA A 347 16.87 2.43 27.35
N ALA A 348 17.37 2.50 28.59
CA ALA A 348 18.80 2.66 28.85
C ALA A 348 19.62 1.41 28.50
N ARG A 349 19.02 0.21 28.49
CA ARG A 349 19.64 -1.01 27.93
C ARG A 349 19.70 -0.93 26.42
N GLU A 350 18.58 -0.64 25.76
CA GLU A 350 18.51 -0.57 24.29
C GLU A 350 19.50 0.45 23.72
N ALA A 351 19.57 1.65 24.31
CA ALA A 351 20.53 2.68 23.92
C ALA A 351 22.01 2.32 24.17
N LEU A 352 22.29 1.33 25.04
CA LEU A 352 23.65 0.84 25.30
C LEU A 352 24.09 -0.22 24.27
N ILE A 353 23.15 -0.94 23.63
CA ILE A 353 23.44 -1.98 22.61
C ILE A 353 24.37 -1.47 21.50
N PRO A 354 24.09 -0.36 20.78
CA PRO A 354 24.98 0.11 19.72
C PRO A 354 26.37 0.47 20.26
N LEU A 355 26.45 1.13 21.42
CA LEU A 355 27.72 1.48 22.05
C LEU A 355 28.57 0.25 22.41
N THR A 356 27.99 -0.92 22.71
CA THR A 356 28.78 -2.16 22.91
C THR A 356 29.49 -2.65 21.63
N ARG A 357 29.19 -2.08 20.47
CA ARG A 357 29.75 -2.39 19.15
C ARG A 357 30.25 -1.13 18.43
N ASP A 358 30.63 -0.10 19.20
CA ASP A 358 31.18 1.14 18.65
C ASP A 358 32.46 0.88 17.84
N ALA A 359 32.75 1.77 16.89
CA ALA A 359 33.98 1.76 16.11
C ALA A 359 35.18 2.31 16.90
N ASP A 360 34.93 3.03 17.99
CA ASP A 360 35.95 3.42 18.98
C ASP A 360 36.09 2.35 20.07
N ASP A 361 37.32 1.83 20.25
CA ASP A 361 37.60 0.74 21.19
C ASP A 361 37.40 1.13 22.66
N GLU A 362 37.59 2.40 23.06
CA GLU A 362 37.35 2.85 24.44
C GLU A 362 35.85 2.95 24.73
N VAL A 363 35.08 3.51 23.79
CA VAL A 363 33.60 3.53 23.87
C VAL A 363 33.05 2.11 23.92
N ALA A 364 33.48 1.25 23.01
CA ALA A 364 33.05 -0.14 22.93
C ALA A 364 33.42 -0.91 24.21
N THR A 365 34.63 -0.73 24.73
CA THR A 365 35.07 -1.36 25.98
C THR A 365 34.29 -0.86 27.19
N ARG A 366 34.02 0.46 27.29
CA ARG A 366 33.22 1.03 28.38
C ARG A 366 31.80 0.48 28.36
N ALA A 367 31.13 0.48 27.21
CA ALA A 367 29.77 -0.02 27.07
C ALA A 367 29.67 -1.52 27.35
N LYS A 368 30.62 -2.33 26.85
CA LYS A 368 30.73 -3.77 27.18
C LYS A 368 30.89 -3.99 28.70
N ALA A 369 31.69 -3.17 29.38
CA ALA A 369 31.88 -3.26 30.83
C ALA A 369 30.62 -2.88 31.64
N VAL A 370 29.89 -1.83 31.23
CA VAL A 370 28.59 -1.47 31.83
C VAL A 370 27.57 -2.60 31.59
N TRP A 371 27.50 -3.15 30.38
CA TRP A 371 26.59 -4.25 30.04
C TRP A 371 26.87 -5.51 30.88
N ALA A 372 28.12 -5.93 30.94
CA ALA A 372 28.53 -7.12 31.69
C ALA A 372 28.28 -6.98 33.21
N SER A 373 28.52 -5.79 33.78
CA SER A 373 28.36 -5.55 35.22
C SER A 373 26.92 -5.30 35.69
N ARG A 374 26.04 -4.77 34.82
CA ARG A 374 24.67 -4.37 35.20
C ARG A 374 23.54 -5.22 34.58
N ILE A 375 23.80 -5.95 33.50
CA ILE A 375 22.76 -6.67 32.74
C ILE A 375 23.04 -8.19 32.73
N GLY A 376 24.31 -8.60 32.58
CA GLY A 376 24.74 -9.98 32.85
C GLY A 376 24.37 -11.04 31.80
N SER A 377 23.94 -10.64 30.60
CA SER A 377 23.62 -11.53 29.46
C SER A 377 24.50 -11.21 28.25
N ARG A 378 24.66 -12.15 27.29
CA ARG A 378 25.27 -11.85 25.98
C ARG A 378 24.46 -10.74 25.28
N VAL A 379 25.15 -9.77 24.67
CA VAL A 379 24.49 -8.66 23.96
C VAL A 379 23.67 -9.20 22.79
N PRO A 380 22.37 -8.84 22.65
CA PRO A 380 21.55 -9.24 21.51
C PRO A 380 22.18 -8.87 20.17
N LEU A 381 22.03 -9.73 19.16
CA LEU A 381 22.40 -9.45 17.78
C LEU A 381 21.23 -8.76 17.06
N PRO A 382 21.47 -7.73 16.22
CA PRO A 382 20.45 -7.20 15.32
C PRO A 382 20.09 -8.23 14.25
N VAL A 383 18.87 -8.13 13.69
CA VAL A 383 18.51 -8.85 12.47
C VAL A 383 19.15 -8.14 11.29
N THR A 384 20.18 -8.74 10.70
CA THR A 384 20.86 -8.24 9.49
C THR A 384 20.35 -8.96 8.26
N GLY A 385 19.82 -8.21 7.28
CA GLY A 385 19.67 -8.71 5.91
C GLY A 385 21.04 -9.02 5.29
N PRO A 386 21.16 -10.01 4.38
CA PRO A 386 22.43 -10.39 3.80
C PRO A 386 22.89 -9.36 2.75
N GLY A 387 23.97 -8.65 3.05
CA GLY A 387 24.65 -7.80 2.09
C GLY A 387 25.61 -8.60 1.19
N GLY A 388 25.56 -8.34 -0.11
CA GLY A 388 26.53 -8.80 -1.11
C GLY A 388 26.46 -7.85 -2.31
N ASP A 389 27.62 -7.39 -2.79
CA ASP A 389 27.72 -6.16 -3.59
C ASP A 389 26.79 -6.10 -4.82
N ARG A 390 25.72 -5.33 -4.68
CA ARG A 390 24.95 -4.73 -5.77
C ARG A 390 24.82 -3.24 -5.51
N GLU A 391 24.97 -2.48 -6.59
CA GLU A 391 24.88 -1.03 -6.61
C GLU A 391 23.47 -0.61 -6.14
N VAL A 392 23.39 0.13 -5.03
CA VAL A 392 22.12 0.48 -4.40
C VAL A 392 21.43 1.57 -5.22
N ALA A 393 20.47 1.16 -6.05
CA ALA A 393 19.54 2.07 -6.71
C ALA A 393 18.76 2.90 -5.66
N PRO A 394 18.39 4.15 -5.98
CA PRO A 394 17.57 4.95 -5.07
C PRO A 394 16.22 4.28 -4.84
N ALA A 395 15.70 4.37 -3.62
CA ALA A 395 14.40 3.80 -3.26
C ALA A 395 13.28 4.48 -4.05
N GLY A 396 12.68 3.73 -4.99
CA GLY A 396 11.47 4.13 -5.70
C GLY A 396 10.24 3.92 -4.81
N ARG A 397 9.26 4.81 -4.93
CA ARG A 397 7.89 4.56 -4.46
C ARG A 397 7.21 3.64 -5.46
N HIS A 398 7.11 2.35 -5.13
CA HIS A 398 6.47 1.37 -6.01
C HIS A 398 4.95 1.38 -5.80
N ALA A 399 4.20 1.82 -6.81
CA ALA A 399 2.75 1.71 -6.84
C ALA A 399 2.32 0.32 -7.33
N VAL A 400 1.32 -0.27 -6.70
CA VAL A 400 0.77 -1.60 -7.05
C VAL A 400 -0.69 -1.51 -7.48
N GLY A 401 -1.14 -2.43 -8.33
CA GLY A 401 -2.55 -2.70 -8.55
C GLY A 401 -3.04 -3.73 -7.57
N ILE A 402 -4.10 -3.45 -6.81
CA ILE A 402 -4.74 -4.40 -5.90
C ILE A 402 -6.16 -4.68 -6.37
N ASP A 403 -6.43 -5.94 -6.65
CA ASP A 403 -7.80 -6.45 -6.65
C ASP A 403 -8.21 -6.83 -5.22
N PHE A 404 -9.17 -6.10 -4.65
CA PHE A 404 -9.75 -6.40 -3.34
C PHE A 404 -11.12 -7.07 -3.52
N GLY A 405 -11.13 -8.38 -3.78
CA GLY A 405 -12.36 -9.16 -4.01
C GLY A 405 -13.00 -9.73 -2.74
N THR A 406 -14.26 -10.14 -2.82
CA THR A 406 -15.05 -10.66 -1.66
C THR A 406 -14.48 -11.96 -1.08
N THR A 407 -14.05 -12.87 -1.94
CA THR A 407 -13.63 -14.24 -1.57
C THR A 407 -12.12 -14.42 -1.70
N ASN A 408 -11.53 -13.84 -2.76
CA ASN A 408 -10.09 -13.76 -3.00
C ASN A 408 -9.72 -12.32 -3.30
N SER A 409 -8.47 -11.95 -3.01
CA SER A 409 -7.83 -10.72 -3.43
C SER A 409 -6.52 -11.05 -4.15
N ALA A 410 -6.08 -10.18 -5.05
CA ALA A 410 -4.83 -10.31 -5.79
C ALA A 410 -4.07 -8.98 -5.82
N VAL A 411 -2.75 -9.03 -6.03
CA VAL A 411 -1.92 -7.83 -6.17
C VAL A 411 -0.97 -8.01 -7.34
N ALA A 412 -0.82 -6.96 -8.14
CA ALA A 412 -0.19 -7.01 -9.45
C ALA A 412 0.64 -5.74 -9.72
N VAL A 413 1.59 -5.85 -10.64
CA VAL A 413 2.64 -4.86 -10.88
C VAL A 413 2.96 -4.77 -12.36
N VAL A 414 3.31 -3.58 -12.84
CA VAL A 414 3.95 -3.41 -14.15
C VAL A 414 5.44 -3.67 -13.98
N GLY A 415 6.01 -4.52 -14.84
CA GLY A 415 7.45 -4.69 -15.00
C GLY A 415 7.86 -4.46 -16.45
N GLU A 416 9.14 -4.73 -16.75
CA GLU A 416 9.72 -4.54 -18.09
C GLU A 416 8.97 -5.33 -19.19
N ASP A 417 8.48 -6.53 -18.87
CA ASP A 417 7.67 -7.38 -19.77
C ASP A 417 6.16 -7.05 -19.79
N GLY A 418 5.71 -6.01 -19.06
CA GLY A 418 4.29 -5.63 -18.90
C GLY A 418 3.68 -5.97 -17.53
N PRO A 419 2.35 -5.94 -17.40
CA PRO A 419 1.65 -6.22 -16.14
C PRO A 419 1.68 -7.72 -15.78
N ARG A 420 1.90 -8.03 -14.50
CA ARG A 420 1.88 -9.39 -13.95
C ARG A 420 1.30 -9.41 -12.54
N VAL A 421 0.67 -10.52 -12.14
CA VAL A 421 0.26 -10.75 -10.75
C VAL A 421 1.47 -11.20 -9.91
N ILE A 422 1.53 -10.77 -8.66
CA ILE A 422 2.52 -11.21 -7.65
C ILE A 422 2.14 -12.61 -7.15
N VAL A 423 3.16 -13.44 -6.91
CA VAL A 423 2.96 -14.73 -6.23
C VAL A 423 3.19 -14.49 -4.73
N ASN A 424 2.16 -14.75 -3.93
CA ASN A 424 2.21 -14.60 -2.48
C ASN A 424 3.15 -15.64 -1.82
N GLY A 425 3.44 -15.43 -0.54
CA GLY A 425 4.26 -16.34 0.28
C GLY A 425 3.71 -17.76 0.47
N GLN A 426 2.62 -18.13 -0.21
CA GLN A 426 1.98 -19.46 -0.21
C GLN A 426 2.03 -20.13 -1.60
N GLU A 427 2.88 -19.63 -2.52
CA GLU A 427 3.04 -20.10 -3.91
C GLU A 427 1.76 -19.92 -4.79
N SER A 428 0.87 -18.98 -4.42
CA SER A 428 -0.39 -18.66 -5.12
C SER A 428 -0.44 -17.21 -5.64
N VAL A 429 -1.13 -16.96 -6.76
CA VAL A 429 -1.45 -15.59 -7.25
C VAL A 429 -2.71 -15.00 -6.61
N LEU A 430 -3.52 -15.83 -5.95
CA LEU A 430 -4.71 -15.42 -5.19
C LEU A 430 -4.47 -15.59 -3.69
N THR A 431 -4.86 -14.57 -2.92
CA THR A 431 -4.88 -14.57 -1.45
C THR A 431 -6.33 -14.53 -0.98
N PRO A 432 -6.84 -15.57 -0.29
CA PRO A 432 -8.22 -15.57 0.22
C PRO A 432 -8.51 -14.35 1.11
N SER A 433 -9.67 -13.71 0.92
CA SER A 433 -10.14 -12.53 1.65
C SER A 433 -10.68 -12.91 3.04
N VAL A 434 -9.85 -13.63 3.80
CA VAL A 434 -10.16 -14.28 5.08
C VAL A 434 -9.13 -13.86 6.12
N VAL A 435 -9.61 -13.50 7.32
CA VAL A 435 -8.81 -13.02 8.45
C VAL A 435 -9.14 -13.84 9.69
N GLY A 436 -8.12 -14.45 10.30
CA GLY A 436 -8.23 -15.26 11.51
C GLY A 436 -7.52 -14.61 12.70
N PHE A 437 -8.03 -14.82 13.91
CA PHE A 437 -7.53 -14.22 15.15
C PHE A 437 -7.03 -15.29 16.16
N PRO A 438 -5.78 -15.75 16.07
CA PRO A 438 -5.26 -16.83 16.92
C PRO A 438 -5.34 -16.55 18.43
N GLU A 439 -5.61 -17.59 19.23
CA GLU A 439 -5.62 -17.51 20.71
C GLU A 439 -4.24 -17.10 21.30
N ARG A 440 -3.16 -17.32 20.54
CA ARG A 440 -1.79 -16.86 20.84
C ARG A 440 -1.58 -15.34 20.66
N GLY A 441 -2.56 -14.62 20.10
CA GLY A 441 -2.44 -13.24 19.63
C GLY A 441 -1.85 -13.14 18.23
N GLY A 442 -1.89 -11.93 17.67
CA GLY A 442 -1.61 -11.68 16.25
C GLY A 442 -2.85 -11.85 15.37
N VAL A 443 -2.65 -11.78 14.06
CA VAL A 443 -3.67 -11.94 13.02
C VAL A 443 -3.06 -12.79 11.90
N ASP A 444 -3.79 -13.82 11.46
CA ASP A 444 -3.43 -14.65 10.31
C ASP A 444 -4.35 -14.27 9.13
N VAL A 445 -3.85 -14.29 7.89
CA VAL A 445 -4.58 -13.83 6.68
C VAL A 445 -4.37 -14.82 5.52
N GLY A 446 -5.33 -14.93 4.61
CA GLY A 446 -5.22 -15.77 3.41
C GLY A 446 -5.47 -17.25 3.71
N ILE A 447 -4.71 -18.14 3.06
CA ILE A 447 -4.91 -19.60 3.18
C ILE A 447 -4.76 -20.07 4.63
N VAL A 448 -3.81 -19.48 5.39
CA VAL A 448 -3.63 -19.78 6.83
C VAL A 448 -4.87 -19.45 7.65
N ALA A 449 -5.62 -18.40 7.31
CA ALA A 449 -6.89 -18.07 7.96
C ALA A 449 -8.03 -19.03 7.53
N GLY A 450 -8.08 -19.39 6.24
CA GLY A 450 -9.08 -20.33 5.72
C GLY A 450 -8.97 -21.74 6.29
N LEU A 451 -7.77 -22.28 6.44
CA LEU A 451 -7.51 -23.69 6.83
C LEU A 451 -8.10 -24.10 8.20
N TRP A 452 -8.38 -23.15 9.10
CA TRP A 452 -8.97 -23.40 10.41
C TRP A 452 -10.37 -22.77 10.59
N ALA A 453 -10.95 -22.19 9.53
CA ALA A 453 -12.27 -21.55 9.57
C ALA A 453 -13.37 -22.52 10.05
N ALA A 454 -13.35 -23.78 9.61
CA ALA A 454 -14.28 -24.82 10.07
C ALA A 454 -14.05 -25.26 11.53
N ALA A 455 -12.85 -25.06 12.09
CA ALA A 455 -12.49 -25.44 13.45
C ALA A 455 -12.62 -24.29 14.48
N ARG A 456 -12.59 -23.03 14.01
CA ARG A 456 -12.75 -21.77 14.77
C ARG A 456 -13.53 -20.71 13.98
N PRO A 457 -14.80 -20.98 13.61
CA PRO A 457 -15.63 -20.01 12.89
C PRO A 457 -15.96 -18.77 13.73
N ASP A 458 -15.87 -18.88 15.06
CA ASP A 458 -16.00 -17.79 16.03
C ASP A 458 -14.82 -16.82 16.05
N ARG A 459 -13.68 -17.19 15.45
CA ARG A 459 -12.44 -16.40 15.40
C ARG A 459 -11.96 -16.11 13.98
N THR A 460 -12.81 -16.30 12.98
CA THR A 460 -12.49 -16.17 11.55
C THR A 460 -13.53 -15.30 10.86
N VAL A 461 -13.08 -14.36 10.02
CA VAL A 461 -13.92 -13.41 9.28
C VAL A 461 -13.61 -13.55 7.79
N PHE A 462 -14.67 -13.58 6.96
CA PHE A 462 -14.61 -13.68 5.50
C PHE A 462 -15.70 -12.78 4.88
N ALA A 463 -15.69 -12.61 3.55
CA ALA A 463 -16.66 -11.81 2.79
C ALA A 463 -16.83 -10.34 3.28
N VAL A 464 -15.79 -9.78 3.91
CA VAL A 464 -15.83 -8.44 4.54
C VAL A 464 -16.14 -7.30 3.56
N LYS A 465 -15.86 -7.50 2.27
CA LYS A 465 -16.22 -6.57 1.18
C LYS A 465 -17.72 -6.22 1.22
N ARG A 466 -18.61 -7.21 1.43
CA ARG A 466 -20.07 -7.01 1.63
C ARG A 466 -20.43 -6.27 2.94
N LYS A 467 -19.48 -5.72 3.69
CA LYS A 467 -19.68 -5.02 4.98
C LYS A 467 -18.98 -3.66 5.07
N LEU A 468 -18.21 -3.24 4.06
CA LEU A 468 -17.69 -1.87 3.96
C LEU A 468 -18.85 -0.86 3.88
N GLY A 469 -18.64 0.38 4.34
CA GLY A 469 -19.68 1.43 4.44
C GLY A 469 -20.77 1.20 5.52
N THR A 470 -21.13 -0.06 5.80
CA THR A 470 -22.20 -0.44 6.74
C THR A 470 -21.87 -0.16 8.21
N ASP A 471 -22.84 -0.33 9.12
CA ASP A 471 -22.61 -0.20 10.57
C ASP A 471 -21.94 -1.44 11.22
N TRP A 472 -21.59 -2.47 10.43
CA TRP A 472 -21.07 -3.76 10.91
C TRP A 472 -19.81 -3.67 11.79
N VAL A 473 -19.81 -4.48 12.84
CA VAL A 473 -18.71 -4.69 13.80
C VAL A 473 -18.76 -6.14 14.28
N THR A 474 -17.63 -6.85 14.27
CA THR A 474 -17.45 -8.13 15.00
C THR A 474 -16.69 -7.90 16.32
N THR A 475 -16.71 -8.85 17.24
CA THR A 475 -15.98 -8.75 18.52
C THR A 475 -15.21 -10.03 18.80
N VAL A 476 -13.88 -9.94 18.90
CA VAL A 476 -13.00 -11.07 19.24
C VAL A 476 -12.22 -10.73 20.52
N ASP A 477 -12.22 -11.65 21.49
CA ASP A 477 -11.62 -11.47 22.83
C ASP A 477 -12.05 -10.19 23.58
N GLY A 478 -13.23 -9.68 23.26
CA GLY A 478 -13.79 -8.43 23.82
C GLY A 478 -13.33 -7.15 23.12
N TRP A 479 -12.60 -7.24 22.01
CA TRP A 479 -12.20 -6.12 21.17
C TRP A 479 -13.11 -6.01 19.93
N PRO A 480 -13.71 -4.84 19.66
CA PRO A 480 -14.50 -4.62 18.45
C PRO A 480 -13.58 -4.41 17.23
N TYR A 481 -13.92 -5.05 16.12
CA TYR A 481 -13.27 -4.86 14.82
C TYR A 481 -14.32 -4.48 13.78
N THR A 482 -14.07 -3.42 13.04
CA THR A 482 -14.94 -2.94 11.96
C THR A 482 -14.54 -3.58 10.62
N ALA A 483 -15.39 -3.44 9.58
CA ALA A 483 -15.11 -3.94 8.24
C ALA A 483 -13.79 -3.36 7.66
N GLU A 484 -13.55 -2.06 7.89
CA GLU A 484 -12.34 -1.34 7.51
C GLU A 484 -11.10 -1.89 8.22
N ASN A 485 -11.20 -2.29 9.49
CA ASN A 485 -10.07 -2.88 10.22
C ASN A 485 -9.70 -4.26 9.64
N VAL A 486 -10.70 -5.06 9.28
CA VAL A 486 -10.50 -6.39 8.70
C VAL A 486 -10.01 -6.30 7.24
N ALA A 487 -10.54 -5.35 6.45
CA ALA A 487 -10.04 -5.04 5.12
C ALA A 487 -8.58 -4.54 5.17
N ALA A 488 -8.22 -3.70 6.15
CA ALA A 488 -6.84 -3.24 6.34
C ALA A 488 -5.85 -4.40 6.57
N TYR A 489 -6.22 -5.47 7.30
CA TYR A 489 -5.35 -6.65 7.44
C TYR A 489 -5.16 -7.41 6.12
N ILE A 490 -6.16 -7.42 5.24
CA ILE A 490 -6.05 -8.03 3.90
C ILE A 490 -5.14 -7.17 3.00
N LEU A 491 -5.36 -5.85 2.98
CA LEU A 491 -4.55 -4.90 2.20
C LEU A 491 -3.10 -4.86 2.69
N ASP A 492 -2.84 -4.92 4.00
CA ASP A 492 -1.50 -5.00 4.58
C ASP A 492 -0.80 -6.31 4.22
N ARG A 493 -1.53 -7.44 4.18
CA ARG A 493 -0.97 -8.71 3.68
C ARG A 493 -0.54 -8.61 2.23
N LEU A 494 -1.37 -8.02 1.36
CA LEU A 494 -1.06 -7.83 -0.06
C LEU A 494 0.11 -6.86 -0.28
N ARG A 495 0.20 -5.78 0.52
CA ARG A 495 1.36 -4.89 0.59
C ARG A 495 2.62 -5.67 0.94
N LEU A 496 2.60 -6.48 2.01
CA LEU A 496 3.73 -7.28 2.47
C LEU A 496 4.16 -8.35 1.45
N ASP A 497 3.23 -8.99 0.74
CA ASP A 497 3.54 -9.92 -0.36
C ASP A 497 4.25 -9.19 -1.53
N ALA A 498 3.81 -7.97 -1.87
CA ALA A 498 4.46 -7.14 -2.88
C ALA A 498 5.87 -6.69 -2.44
N GLU A 499 6.02 -6.19 -1.21
CA GLU A 499 7.31 -5.77 -0.63
C GLU A 499 8.30 -6.94 -0.58
N GLN A 500 7.84 -8.15 -0.29
CA GLN A 500 8.67 -9.36 -0.32
C GLN A 500 9.18 -9.69 -1.73
N GLN A 501 8.40 -9.42 -2.79
CA GLN A 501 8.84 -9.64 -4.17
C GLN A 501 9.76 -8.51 -4.69
N PHE A 502 9.54 -7.25 -4.27
CA PHE A 502 10.38 -6.11 -4.68
C PHE A 502 11.69 -5.99 -3.89
N GLY A 503 11.69 -6.34 -2.60
CA GLY A 503 12.78 -6.02 -1.67
C GLY A 503 12.81 -4.57 -1.20
N THR A 504 11.77 -3.79 -1.51
CA THR A 504 11.58 -2.38 -1.17
C THR A 504 10.17 -2.16 -0.60
N ALA A 505 9.94 -1.01 0.04
CA ALA A 505 8.61 -0.63 0.52
C ALA A 505 7.62 -0.36 -0.62
N VAL A 506 6.33 -0.56 -0.33
CA VAL A 506 5.18 -0.25 -1.19
C VAL A 506 4.24 0.63 -0.38
N ASP A 507 4.22 1.93 -0.68
CA ASP A 507 3.43 2.95 0.05
C ASP A 507 2.23 3.48 -0.74
N ALA A 508 2.00 2.96 -1.96
CA ALA A 508 0.96 3.43 -2.86
C ALA A 508 0.26 2.27 -3.59
N ALA A 509 -1.05 2.41 -3.82
CA ALA A 509 -1.82 1.45 -4.60
C ALA A 509 -2.93 2.11 -5.44
N VAL A 510 -3.23 1.49 -6.58
CA VAL A 510 -4.54 1.58 -7.24
C VAL A 510 -5.36 0.39 -6.75
N ILE A 511 -6.53 0.63 -6.20
CA ILE A 511 -7.34 -0.41 -5.55
C ILE A 511 -8.69 -0.51 -6.27
N THR A 512 -9.17 -1.72 -6.49
CA THR A 512 -10.44 -1.96 -7.19
C THR A 512 -11.65 -1.82 -6.27
N VAL A 513 -12.79 -1.43 -6.87
CA VAL A 513 -14.11 -1.44 -6.26
C VAL A 513 -15.17 -1.90 -7.27
N PRO A 514 -16.29 -2.49 -6.82
CA PRO A 514 -17.48 -2.67 -7.63
C PRO A 514 -17.85 -1.36 -8.32
N ALA A 515 -18.21 -1.41 -9.60
CA ALA A 515 -18.73 -0.25 -10.30
C ALA A 515 -19.96 0.31 -9.56
N TYR A 516 -20.77 -0.57 -8.99
CA TYR A 516 -21.99 -0.25 -8.25
C TYR A 516 -21.79 0.10 -6.75
N TYR A 517 -20.54 0.32 -6.31
CA TYR A 517 -20.29 0.84 -4.95
C TYR A 517 -20.71 2.31 -4.78
N GLY A 518 -21.41 2.57 -3.68
CA GLY A 518 -21.80 3.90 -3.23
C GLY A 518 -20.64 4.70 -2.59
N VAL A 519 -21.00 5.84 -1.99
CA VAL A 519 -20.01 6.79 -1.46
C VAL A 519 -19.36 6.29 -0.17
N ALA A 520 -20.12 5.59 0.69
CA ALA A 520 -19.67 5.18 2.01
C ALA A 520 -18.69 4.00 1.93
N GLU A 521 -18.89 3.11 0.97
CA GLU A 521 -18.06 1.94 0.70
C GLU A 521 -16.71 2.35 0.12
N ARG A 522 -16.71 3.31 -0.82
CA ARG A 522 -15.50 3.92 -1.41
C ARG A 522 -14.65 4.63 -0.35
N GLU A 523 -15.24 5.46 0.50
CA GLU A 523 -14.52 6.12 1.59
C GLU A 523 -14.00 5.13 2.64
N ALA A 524 -14.80 4.12 3.00
CA ALA A 524 -14.39 3.06 3.92
C ALA A 524 -13.17 2.26 3.40
N LEU A 525 -13.06 2.03 2.08
CA LEU A 525 -11.90 1.36 1.48
C LEU A 525 -10.66 2.26 1.44
N VAL A 526 -10.80 3.56 1.13
CA VAL A 526 -9.68 4.53 1.23
C VAL A 526 -9.15 4.60 2.66
N HIS A 527 -10.04 4.59 3.65
CA HIS A 527 -9.65 4.55 5.07
C HIS A 527 -8.96 3.22 5.44
N ALA A 528 -9.45 2.07 4.95
CA ALA A 528 -8.81 0.77 5.15
C ALA A 528 -7.40 0.69 4.50
N ALA A 529 -7.21 1.29 3.32
CA ALA A 529 -5.90 1.41 2.68
C ALA A 529 -4.93 2.25 3.52
N GLY A 530 -5.38 3.41 4.02
CA GLY A 530 -4.59 4.23 4.93
C GLY A 530 -4.22 3.52 6.23
N MET A 531 -5.11 2.69 6.78
CA MET A 531 -4.81 1.81 7.92
C MET A 531 -3.75 0.74 7.60
N ALA A 532 -3.67 0.27 6.35
CA ALA A 532 -2.69 -0.70 5.87
C ALA A 532 -1.34 -0.07 5.44
N GLY A 533 -1.17 1.24 5.59
CA GLY A 533 0.02 1.97 5.13
C GLY A 533 0.06 2.23 3.61
N LEU A 534 -1.07 2.08 2.91
CA LEU A 534 -1.19 2.33 1.47
C LEU A 534 -1.91 3.65 1.19
N HIS A 535 -1.26 4.54 0.43
CA HIS A 535 -1.94 5.65 -0.22
C HIS A 535 -2.73 5.13 -1.44
N ALA A 536 -4.06 5.10 -1.33
CA ALA A 536 -4.95 4.83 -2.46
C ALA A 536 -4.87 5.97 -3.49
N GLN A 537 -4.00 5.83 -4.50
CA GLN A 537 -3.80 6.83 -5.56
C GLN A 537 -5.04 6.97 -6.46
N ARG A 538 -5.73 5.85 -6.71
CA ARG A 538 -6.99 5.78 -7.45
C ARG A 538 -7.80 4.59 -6.95
N LEU A 539 -9.09 4.80 -6.70
CA LEU A 539 -10.07 3.71 -6.77
C LEU A 539 -10.49 3.56 -8.24
N ILE A 540 -10.42 2.35 -8.79
CA ILE A 540 -10.86 2.04 -10.16
C ILE A 540 -12.02 1.03 -10.12
N ASN A 541 -13.01 1.18 -10.99
CA ASN A 541 -14.11 0.23 -11.02
C ASN A 541 -13.65 -1.12 -11.64
N GLU A 542 -14.07 -2.24 -11.05
CA GLU A 542 -13.68 -3.62 -11.43
C GLU A 542 -13.83 -3.92 -12.93
N PRO A 543 -14.99 -3.65 -13.58
CA PRO A 543 -15.12 -3.82 -15.03
C PRO A 543 -14.24 -2.86 -15.86
N THR A 544 -13.93 -1.65 -15.37
CA THR A 544 -13.01 -0.71 -16.04
C THR A 544 -11.57 -1.23 -15.98
N ALA A 545 -11.16 -1.80 -14.85
CA ALA A 545 -9.86 -2.45 -14.72
C ALA A 545 -9.75 -3.68 -15.65
N ALA A 546 -10.76 -4.55 -15.66
CA ALA A 546 -10.79 -5.69 -16.57
C ALA A 546 -10.74 -5.27 -18.06
N ALA A 547 -11.42 -4.19 -18.44
CA ALA A 547 -11.35 -3.63 -19.79
C ALA A 547 -9.94 -3.12 -20.15
N LEU A 548 -9.22 -2.49 -19.22
CA LEU A 548 -7.82 -2.09 -19.41
C LEU A 548 -6.88 -3.28 -19.60
N ALA A 549 -7.06 -4.35 -18.82
CA ALA A 549 -6.28 -5.58 -18.95
C ALA A 549 -6.57 -6.34 -20.26
N TYR A 550 -7.81 -6.29 -20.75
CA TYR A 550 -8.20 -6.88 -22.03
C TYR A 550 -7.65 -6.07 -23.23
N GLY A 551 -7.56 -4.74 -23.10
CA GLY A 551 -6.62 -3.92 -23.86
C GLY A 551 -7.23 -2.69 -24.55
N VAL A 552 -6.54 -1.56 -24.41
CA VAL A 552 -6.78 -0.35 -25.21
C VAL A 552 -6.24 -0.57 -26.62
N THR A 553 -7.10 -0.51 -27.65
CA THR A 553 -6.74 -0.89 -29.02
C THR A 553 -5.71 0.04 -29.66
N THR A 554 -4.56 -0.50 -30.05
CA THR A 554 -3.55 0.23 -30.86
C THR A 554 -3.99 0.51 -32.29
N ASP A 555 -5.02 -0.18 -32.78
CA ASP A 555 -5.49 -0.11 -34.18
C ASP A 555 -6.32 1.15 -34.49
N GLY A 556 -6.72 1.91 -33.47
CA GLY A 556 -7.44 3.19 -33.62
C GLY A 556 -8.95 3.10 -33.83
N GLU A 557 -9.52 1.91 -34.00
CA GLU A 557 -10.96 1.71 -34.10
C GLU A 557 -11.63 1.66 -32.71
N ARG A 558 -12.72 2.42 -32.54
CA ARG A 558 -13.58 2.42 -31.35
C ARG A 558 -14.37 1.11 -31.28
N ARG A 559 -14.30 0.39 -30.15
CA ARG A 559 -15.08 -0.82 -29.89
C ARG A 559 -15.99 -0.61 -28.69
N THR A 560 -17.29 -0.89 -28.83
CA THR A 560 -18.20 -1.02 -27.69
C THR A 560 -17.97 -2.39 -27.03
N VAL A 561 -17.74 -2.46 -25.73
CA VAL A 561 -17.53 -3.71 -25.00
C VAL A 561 -18.50 -3.80 -23.83
N LEU A 562 -19.17 -4.94 -23.69
CA LEU A 562 -19.92 -5.29 -22.48
C LEU A 562 -18.99 -6.07 -21.54
N VAL A 563 -18.78 -5.59 -20.31
CA VAL A 563 -18.09 -6.35 -19.27
C VAL A 563 -19.12 -6.85 -18.27
N VAL A 564 -19.05 -8.13 -17.93
CA VAL A 564 -19.86 -8.77 -16.88
C VAL A 564 -18.91 -9.40 -15.88
N ASP A 565 -18.82 -8.80 -14.69
CA ASP A 565 -18.05 -9.31 -13.56
C ASP A 565 -19.02 -9.99 -12.59
N LEU A 566 -18.88 -11.31 -12.41
CA LEU A 566 -19.62 -12.06 -11.39
C LEU A 566 -18.60 -12.66 -10.43
N GLY A 567 -18.29 -11.88 -9.39
CA GLY A 567 -17.37 -12.26 -8.34
C GLY A 567 -18.01 -13.18 -7.29
N GLY A 568 -17.32 -13.30 -6.16
CA GLY A 568 -17.82 -14.06 -5.01
C GLY A 568 -19.08 -13.47 -4.37
N GLY A 569 -19.24 -12.13 -4.38
CA GLY A 569 -20.39 -11.49 -3.73
C GLY A 569 -20.95 -10.25 -4.41
N THR A 570 -20.43 -9.87 -5.58
CA THR A 570 -20.91 -8.72 -6.35
C THR A 570 -21.10 -9.11 -7.81
N LEU A 571 -22.14 -8.57 -8.44
CA LEU A 571 -22.32 -8.54 -9.88
C LEU A 571 -22.14 -7.10 -10.32
N ASP A 572 -21.18 -6.86 -11.20
CA ASP A 572 -20.97 -5.56 -11.84
C ASP A 572 -21.06 -5.72 -13.35
N VAL A 573 -21.84 -4.85 -13.99
CA VAL A 573 -22.06 -4.87 -15.43
C VAL A 573 -21.83 -3.48 -15.99
N SER A 574 -21.05 -3.35 -17.06
CA SER A 574 -20.74 -2.04 -17.65
C SER A 574 -20.62 -2.14 -19.16
N VAL A 575 -21.09 -1.09 -19.84
CA VAL A 575 -20.88 -0.89 -21.28
C VAL A 575 -19.84 0.20 -21.45
N LEU A 576 -18.70 -0.14 -22.05
CA LEU A 576 -17.57 0.76 -22.25
C LEU A 576 -17.28 0.96 -23.74
N ASP A 577 -16.75 2.13 -24.09
CA ASP A 577 -16.05 2.36 -25.35
C ASP A 577 -14.54 2.30 -25.13
N LEU A 578 -13.88 1.44 -25.90
CA LEU A 578 -12.42 1.36 -25.97
C LEU A 578 -11.97 2.01 -27.29
N ALA A 579 -11.06 2.97 -27.22
CA ALA A 579 -10.44 3.59 -28.38
C ALA A 579 -8.97 3.94 -28.07
N ALA A 580 -8.15 4.22 -29.10
CA ALA A 580 -6.71 4.43 -28.91
C ALA A 580 -6.39 5.57 -27.92
N GLY A 581 -5.95 5.19 -26.71
CA GLY A 581 -5.61 6.11 -25.62
C GLY A 581 -6.77 6.47 -24.69
N SER A 582 -7.95 5.85 -24.78
CA SER A 582 -9.10 6.18 -23.93
C SER A 582 -10.04 5.00 -23.63
N VAL A 583 -10.55 4.96 -22.40
CA VAL A 583 -11.65 4.09 -21.95
C VAL A 583 -12.76 4.97 -21.38
N GLU A 584 -13.96 4.86 -21.94
CA GLU A 584 -15.13 5.67 -21.58
C GLU A 584 -16.29 4.76 -21.16
N VAL A 585 -16.79 4.88 -19.94
CA VAL A 585 -17.96 4.13 -19.46
C VAL A 585 -19.24 4.83 -19.93
N ARG A 586 -20.07 4.16 -20.75
CA ARG A 586 -21.39 4.69 -21.15
C ARG A 586 -22.40 4.60 -20.00
N ALA A 587 -22.46 3.43 -19.39
CA ALA A 587 -23.31 3.17 -18.23
C ALA A 587 -22.75 2.00 -17.41
N ALA A 588 -23.04 2.03 -16.12
CA ALA A 588 -22.76 0.94 -15.18
C ALA A 588 -24.05 0.56 -14.42
N SER A 589 -24.20 -0.73 -14.13
CA SER A 589 -25.23 -1.28 -13.25
C SER A 589 -24.65 -2.45 -12.47
N GLY A 590 -25.33 -2.92 -11.43
CA GLY A 590 -24.83 -4.03 -10.64
C GLY A 590 -25.77 -4.43 -9.52
N ASP A 591 -25.29 -5.32 -8.68
CA ASP A 591 -25.99 -5.85 -7.52
C ASP A 591 -24.97 -6.26 -6.44
N ASN A 592 -24.90 -5.47 -5.36
CA ASN A 592 -23.92 -5.65 -4.29
C ASN A 592 -24.19 -6.89 -3.41
N ASP A 593 -25.37 -7.51 -3.56
CA ASP A 593 -25.81 -8.72 -2.86
C ASP A 593 -26.20 -9.82 -3.87
N LEU A 594 -25.37 -9.98 -4.92
CA LEU A 594 -25.42 -11.09 -5.87
C LEU A 594 -24.01 -11.55 -6.24
N GLY A 595 -23.68 -12.82 -6.01
CA GLY A 595 -22.40 -13.41 -6.41
C GLY A 595 -22.31 -14.89 -6.06
N GLY A 596 -21.15 -15.50 -6.31
CA GLY A 596 -20.92 -16.93 -6.08
C GLY A 596 -21.34 -17.47 -4.71
N ASP A 597 -21.20 -16.68 -3.63
CA ASP A 597 -21.60 -17.00 -2.26
C ASP A 597 -23.12 -17.31 -2.14
N ASP A 598 -23.96 -16.69 -2.98
CA ASP A 598 -25.42 -16.86 -2.92
C ASP A 598 -25.86 -18.17 -3.59
N TRP A 599 -25.14 -18.62 -4.64
CA TRP A 599 -25.28 -19.97 -5.19
C TRP A 599 -24.86 -21.03 -4.15
N ASP A 600 -23.78 -20.78 -3.38
CA ASP A 600 -23.39 -21.68 -2.29
C ASP A 600 -24.45 -21.72 -1.19
N GLY A 601 -25.10 -20.59 -0.89
CA GLY A 601 -26.26 -20.53 -0.01
C GLY A 601 -27.39 -21.47 -0.45
N ARG A 602 -27.77 -21.45 -1.73
CA ARG A 602 -28.83 -22.34 -2.24
C ARG A 602 -28.46 -23.81 -2.17
N VAL A 603 -27.21 -24.16 -2.50
CA VAL A 603 -26.73 -25.54 -2.40
C VAL A 603 -26.65 -25.97 -0.92
N ALA A 604 -26.24 -25.09 -0.01
CA ALA A 604 -26.26 -25.35 1.43
C ALA A 604 -27.69 -25.59 1.96
N ASP A 605 -28.66 -24.74 1.62
CA ASP A 605 -30.06 -24.89 2.02
C ASP A 605 -30.69 -26.17 1.44
N TRP A 606 -30.33 -26.55 0.20
CA TRP A 606 -30.72 -27.82 -0.41
C TRP A 606 -30.12 -29.00 0.35
N LEU A 607 -28.82 -28.97 0.70
CA LEU A 607 -28.16 -30.02 1.48
C LEU A 607 -28.79 -30.17 2.88
N LEU A 608 -29.08 -29.06 3.57
CA LEU A 608 -29.77 -29.07 4.87
C LEU A 608 -31.19 -29.62 4.75
N THR A 609 -31.93 -29.25 3.70
CA THR A 609 -33.29 -29.74 3.42
C THR A 609 -33.29 -31.23 3.10
N ARG A 610 -32.32 -31.71 2.31
CA ARG A 610 -32.11 -33.14 2.01
C ARG A 610 -31.78 -33.90 3.30
N PHE A 611 -30.85 -33.41 4.12
CA PHE A 611 -30.52 -34.01 5.41
C PHE A 611 -31.73 -34.13 6.34
N ALA A 612 -32.49 -33.06 6.53
CA ALA A 612 -33.68 -33.08 7.39
C ALA A 612 -34.73 -34.10 6.91
N ARG A 613 -34.92 -34.20 5.59
CA ARG A 613 -35.84 -35.17 4.95
C ARG A 613 -35.36 -36.62 5.06
N THR A 614 -34.07 -36.87 4.85
CA THR A 614 -33.48 -38.21 4.77
C THR A 614 -33.14 -38.79 6.16
N CYS A 615 -32.70 -37.95 7.12
CA CYS A 615 -32.35 -38.39 8.47
C CYS A 615 -33.47 -38.19 9.52
N GLY A 616 -34.51 -37.40 9.21
CA GLY A 616 -35.62 -37.12 10.15
C GLY A 616 -35.24 -36.24 11.35
N VAL A 617 -34.08 -35.59 11.31
CA VAL A 617 -33.56 -34.65 12.32
C VAL A 617 -32.98 -33.43 11.63
N ALA A 618 -33.10 -32.26 12.27
CA ALA A 618 -32.39 -31.06 11.82
C ALA A 618 -30.87 -31.18 12.06
N VAL A 619 -30.11 -30.29 11.43
CA VAL A 619 -28.71 -30.04 11.80
C VAL A 619 -28.68 -29.24 13.11
N ASP A 620 -27.70 -29.52 13.97
CA ASP A 620 -27.52 -28.82 15.24
C ASP A 620 -27.03 -27.38 14.98
N ASP A 621 -27.39 -26.41 15.84
CA ASP A 621 -26.97 -24.99 15.72
C ASP A 621 -25.49 -24.80 16.13
N ASP A 622 -24.60 -25.47 15.40
CA ASP A 622 -23.15 -25.43 15.57
C ASP A 622 -22.52 -24.71 14.36
N PRO A 623 -21.92 -23.52 14.55
CA PRO A 623 -21.27 -22.77 13.48
C PRO A 623 -20.21 -23.56 12.69
N ARG A 624 -19.61 -24.60 13.28
CA ARG A 624 -18.62 -25.48 12.63
C ARG A 624 -19.28 -26.41 11.62
N VAL A 625 -20.46 -26.93 11.94
CA VAL A 625 -21.26 -27.74 11.01
C VAL A 625 -21.83 -26.85 9.91
N GLY A 626 -22.28 -25.64 10.25
CA GLY A 626 -22.65 -24.63 9.26
C GLY A 626 -21.53 -24.30 8.29
N GLN A 627 -20.28 -24.21 8.75
CA GLN A 627 -19.12 -24.02 7.86
C GLN A 627 -18.84 -25.25 6.99
N LEU A 628 -18.85 -26.46 7.57
CA LEU A 628 -18.66 -27.70 6.82
C LEU A 628 -19.67 -27.87 5.66
N VAL A 629 -20.93 -27.46 5.86
CA VAL A 629 -21.96 -27.46 4.81
C VAL A 629 -21.66 -26.41 3.72
N ARG A 630 -21.19 -25.21 4.09
CA ARG A 630 -20.76 -24.17 3.12
C ARG A 630 -19.54 -24.63 2.30
N ASP A 631 -18.51 -25.18 2.95
CA ASP A 631 -17.31 -25.67 2.28
C ASP A 631 -17.65 -26.76 1.23
N ALA A 632 -18.60 -27.64 1.57
CA ALA A 632 -19.12 -28.66 0.66
C ALA A 632 -20.00 -28.09 -0.48
N ALA A 633 -20.77 -27.03 -0.22
CA ALA A 633 -21.56 -26.33 -1.23
C ALA A 633 -20.65 -25.63 -2.27
N VAL A 634 -19.62 -24.92 -1.81
CA VAL A 634 -18.57 -24.30 -2.64
C VAL A 634 -17.91 -25.35 -3.53
N ALA A 635 -17.48 -26.47 -2.94
CA ALA A 635 -16.87 -27.57 -3.69
C ALA A 635 -17.81 -28.19 -4.73
N ALA A 636 -19.11 -28.31 -4.42
CA ALA A 636 -20.10 -28.82 -5.36
C ALA A 636 -20.35 -27.86 -6.53
N LYS A 637 -20.52 -26.56 -6.27
CA LYS A 637 -20.68 -25.52 -7.29
C LYS A 637 -19.50 -25.49 -8.27
N ILE A 638 -18.28 -25.52 -7.74
CA ILE A 638 -17.06 -25.52 -8.56
C ILE A 638 -16.99 -26.81 -9.40
N ALA A 639 -17.23 -27.98 -8.79
CA ALA A 639 -17.23 -29.25 -9.52
C ALA A 639 -18.26 -29.28 -10.66
N LEU A 640 -19.46 -28.72 -10.46
CA LEU A 640 -20.52 -28.68 -11.46
C LEU A 640 -20.26 -27.71 -12.62
N SER A 641 -19.28 -26.80 -12.49
CA SER A 641 -18.84 -25.97 -13.61
C SER A 641 -18.17 -26.81 -14.71
N ASP A 642 -17.39 -27.82 -14.31
CA ASP A 642 -16.71 -28.76 -15.24
C ASP A 642 -17.48 -30.08 -15.45
N GLN A 643 -18.27 -30.54 -14.47
CA GLN A 643 -18.85 -31.89 -14.43
C GLN A 643 -20.38 -31.86 -14.45
N ASP A 644 -21.01 -32.84 -15.10
CA ASP A 644 -22.48 -32.91 -15.22
C ASP A 644 -23.18 -33.35 -13.91
N SER A 645 -22.44 -33.94 -12.96
CA SER A 645 -22.90 -34.22 -11.60
C SER A 645 -21.74 -34.33 -10.60
N THR A 646 -22.04 -34.19 -9.32
CA THR A 646 -21.08 -34.34 -8.20
C THR A 646 -21.75 -34.99 -6.98
N THR A 647 -20.98 -35.68 -6.14
CA THR A 647 -21.48 -36.35 -4.93
C THR A 647 -20.94 -35.70 -3.66
N VAL A 648 -21.83 -35.11 -2.87
CA VAL A 648 -21.50 -34.46 -1.59
C VAL A 648 -21.57 -35.48 -0.45
N ASN A 649 -20.48 -35.61 0.32
CA ASN A 649 -20.36 -36.54 1.45
C ASN A 649 -20.10 -35.78 2.76
N LEU A 650 -21.16 -35.42 3.46
CA LEU A 650 -21.11 -34.70 4.74
C LEU A 650 -21.27 -35.68 5.90
N ARG A 651 -20.35 -35.66 6.86
CA ARG A 651 -20.31 -36.62 7.96
C ARG A 651 -20.47 -35.94 9.32
N TYR A 652 -21.19 -36.61 10.24
CA TYR A 652 -21.40 -36.16 11.62
C TYR A 652 -22.15 -34.82 11.74
N LEU A 653 -23.18 -34.60 10.92
CA LEU A 653 -23.96 -33.35 10.85
C LEU A 653 -24.90 -33.11 12.05
N SER A 654 -25.35 -34.17 12.71
CA SER A 654 -26.14 -34.16 13.96
C SER A 654 -26.15 -35.58 14.54
N SER A 655 -26.83 -35.81 15.66
CA SER A 655 -27.07 -37.15 16.21
C SER A 655 -28.55 -37.38 16.55
N ALA A 656 -29.06 -38.57 16.25
CA ALA A 656 -30.43 -38.97 16.59
C ALA A 656 -30.38 -40.15 17.57
N GLY A 657 -30.79 -39.92 18.82
CA GLY A 657 -30.70 -40.92 19.88
C GLY A 657 -29.27 -41.35 20.22
N GLY A 658 -28.30 -40.44 20.04
CA GLY A 658 -26.87 -40.72 20.22
C GLY A 658 -26.17 -41.38 19.02
N VAL A 659 -26.91 -41.75 17.96
CA VAL A 659 -26.33 -42.27 16.71
C VAL A 659 -26.00 -41.10 15.77
N PRO A 660 -24.73 -40.92 15.34
CA PRO A 660 -24.37 -39.88 14.38
C PRO A 660 -25.10 -40.01 13.04
N ARG A 661 -25.32 -38.86 12.40
CA ARG A 661 -26.00 -38.76 11.10
C ARG A 661 -25.10 -38.13 10.05
N HIS A 662 -25.29 -38.55 8.81
CA HIS A 662 -24.45 -38.28 7.66
C HIS A 662 -25.35 -38.04 6.45
N LEU A 663 -24.89 -37.23 5.49
CA LEU A 663 -25.53 -37.04 4.19
C LEU A 663 -24.60 -37.53 3.09
N VAL A 664 -25.15 -38.33 2.17
CA VAL A 664 -24.52 -38.62 0.89
C VAL A 664 -25.59 -38.40 -0.18
N GLU A 665 -25.50 -37.30 -0.91
CA GLU A 665 -26.43 -36.94 -1.98
C GLU A 665 -25.63 -36.64 -3.24
N THR A 666 -26.19 -36.93 -4.41
CA THR A 666 -25.65 -36.50 -5.70
C THR A 666 -26.48 -35.32 -6.19
N LEU A 667 -25.81 -34.29 -6.68
CA LEU A 667 -26.40 -33.12 -7.31
C LEU A 667 -25.98 -33.11 -8.78
N THR A 668 -26.93 -32.98 -9.70
CA THR A 668 -26.67 -32.80 -11.14
C THR A 668 -26.55 -31.32 -11.51
N ARG A 669 -25.93 -31.00 -12.65
CA ARG A 669 -25.89 -29.62 -13.16
C ARG A 669 -27.31 -29.10 -13.43
N ASP A 670 -28.18 -29.92 -14.02
CA ASP A 670 -29.57 -29.57 -14.30
C ASP A 670 -30.34 -29.21 -13.02
N GLU A 671 -30.24 -30.01 -11.95
CA GLU A 671 -30.84 -29.69 -10.64
C GLU A 671 -30.25 -28.41 -10.01
N PHE A 672 -28.95 -28.17 -10.21
CA PHE A 672 -28.26 -26.98 -9.69
C PHE A 672 -28.67 -25.69 -10.44
N GLU A 673 -28.82 -25.76 -11.76
CA GLU A 673 -29.32 -24.65 -12.58
C GLU A 673 -30.81 -24.38 -12.31
N GLU A 674 -31.65 -25.41 -12.08
CA GLU A 674 -33.03 -25.24 -11.62
C GLU A 674 -33.11 -24.59 -10.22
N LEU A 675 -32.29 -25.06 -9.27
CA LEU A 675 -32.20 -24.55 -7.89
C LEU A 675 -31.75 -23.08 -7.79
N THR A 676 -31.11 -22.55 -8.84
CA THR A 676 -30.48 -21.21 -8.84
C THR A 676 -30.94 -20.32 -10.00
N ALA A 677 -31.99 -20.72 -10.72
CA ALA A 677 -32.50 -20.02 -11.89
C ALA A 677 -32.90 -18.56 -11.62
N ASP A 678 -33.39 -18.24 -10.42
CA ASP A 678 -33.74 -16.86 -10.02
C ASP A 678 -32.52 -15.96 -9.82
N LEU A 679 -31.37 -16.52 -9.40
CA LEU A 679 -30.10 -15.78 -9.32
C LEU A 679 -29.53 -15.49 -10.72
N LEU A 680 -29.70 -16.42 -11.66
CA LEU A 680 -29.38 -16.22 -13.08
C LEU A 680 -30.32 -15.20 -13.74
N ASP A 681 -31.60 -15.16 -13.33
CA ASP A 681 -32.57 -14.16 -13.77
C ASP A 681 -32.29 -12.76 -13.20
N ARG A 682 -31.75 -12.64 -11.97
CA ARG A 682 -31.20 -11.36 -11.47
C ARG A 682 -30.03 -10.90 -12.35
N CYS A 683 -29.13 -11.81 -12.73
CA CYS A 683 -28.03 -11.48 -13.66
C CYS A 683 -28.55 -10.99 -15.02
N ARG A 684 -29.58 -11.66 -15.57
CA ARG A 684 -30.24 -11.22 -16.81
C ARG A 684 -30.72 -9.78 -16.70
N SER A 685 -31.47 -9.48 -15.63
CA SER A 685 -32.08 -8.17 -15.42
C SER A 685 -31.05 -7.03 -15.38
N ARG A 686 -29.89 -7.22 -14.74
CA ARG A 686 -28.82 -6.19 -14.71
C ARG A 686 -28.15 -5.97 -16.06
N ILE A 687 -27.97 -7.04 -16.85
CA ILE A 687 -27.41 -6.94 -18.22
C ILE A 687 -28.39 -6.21 -19.15
N GLU A 688 -29.69 -6.56 -19.10
CA GLU A 688 -30.74 -5.87 -19.86
C GLU A 688 -30.86 -4.38 -19.45
N GLN A 689 -30.77 -4.10 -18.13
CA GLN A 689 -30.81 -2.74 -17.58
C GLN A 689 -29.63 -1.88 -18.09
N VAL A 690 -28.38 -2.37 -18.02
CA VAL A 690 -27.21 -1.55 -18.42
C VAL A 690 -27.14 -1.32 -19.92
N LEU A 691 -27.60 -2.26 -20.75
CA LEU A 691 -27.71 -2.06 -22.21
C LEU A 691 -28.72 -0.96 -22.55
N THR A 692 -29.86 -0.95 -21.85
CA THR A 692 -30.87 0.11 -21.95
C THR A 692 -30.30 1.47 -21.51
N MET A 693 -29.61 1.52 -20.36
CA MET A 693 -28.98 2.76 -19.83
C MET A 693 -27.88 3.29 -20.75
N ALA A 694 -27.11 2.41 -21.40
CA ALA A 694 -26.05 2.77 -22.34
C ALA A 694 -26.57 3.18 -23.74
N GLY A 695 -27.88 3.05 -24.00
CA GLY A 695 -28.48 3.24 -25.32
C GLY A 695 -27.86 2.34 -26.39
N ALA A 696 -27.49 1.11 -26.04
CA ALA A 696 -26.67 0.22 -26.86
C ALA A 696 -27.46 -1.02 -27.30
N ASP A 697 -27.72 -1.14 -28.60
CA ASP A 697 -28.24 -2.39 -29.18
C ASP A 697 -27.20 -3.51 -29.06
N THR A 698 -27.65 -4.75 -28.92
CA THR A 698 -26.76 -5.93 -28.83
C THR A 698 -25.93 -6.15 -30.11
N ALA A 699 -26.36 -5.57 -31.23
CA ALA A 699 -25.61 -5.49 -32.47
C ALA A 699 -24.37 -4.57 -32.39
N ASP A 700 -24.46 -3.46 -31.64
CA ASP A 700 -23.41 -2.43 -31.50
C ASP A 700 -22.31 -2.83 -30.51
N LEU A 701 -22.57 -3.79 -29.64
CA LEU A 701 -21.52 -4.50 -28.90
C LEU A 701 -20.54 -5.10 -29.91
N HIS A 702 -19.24 -4.98 -29.67
CA HIS A 702 -18.21 -5.62 -30.50
C HIS A 702 -17.75 -6.91 -29.82
N GLU A 703 -17.46 -6.83 -28.52
CA GLU A 703 -16.92 -7.91 -27.70
C GLU A 703 -17.66 -7.96 -26.35
N VAL A 704 -17.62 -9.11 -25.68
CA VAL A 704 -18.22 -9.30 -24.35
C VAL A 704 -17.20 -10.01 -23.45
N VAL A 705 -16.81 -9.39 -22.35
CA VAL A 705 -15.77 -9.91 -21.43
C VAL A 705 -16.44 -10.44 -20.16
N LEU A 706 -16.05 -11.65 -19.74
CA LEU A 706 -16.48 -12.25 -18.48
C LEU A 706 -15.34 -12.21 -17.46
N VAL A 707 -15.64 -11.80 -16.23
CA VAL A 707 -14.67 -11.54 -15.16
C VAL A 707 -15.18 -12.12 -13.85
N GLY A 708 -14.28 -12.50 -12.94
CA GLY A 708 -14.64 -13.09 -11.65
C GLY A 708 -15.01 -14.58 -11.76
N GLY A 709 -14.49 -15.39 -10.81
CA GLY A 709 -14.54 -16.84 -10.88
C GLY A 709 -15.93 -17.49 -10.95
N ALA A 710 -17.03 -16.80 -10.61
CA ALA A 710 -18.38 -17.35 -10.76
C ALA A 710 -18.92 -17.27 -12.21
N THR A 711 -18.30 -16.49 -13.10
CA THR A 711 -18.60 -16.56 -14.55
C THR A 711 -18.16 -17.87 -15.21
N ARG A 712 -17.33 -18.68 -14.52
CA ARG A 712 -16.92 -20.02 -14.98
C ARG A 712 -18.09 -21.02 -15.02
N MET A 713 -19.23 -20.71 -14.40
CA MET A 713 -20.45 -21.53 -14.49
C MET A 713 -21.04 -21.49 -15.91
N PRO A 714 -21.25 -22.63 -16.61
CA PRO A 714 -21.74 -22.66 -17.99
C PRO A 714 -23.04 -21.88 -18.24
N ALA A 715 -23.95 -21.88 -17.27
CA ALA A 715 -25.20 -21.11 -17.30
C ALA A 715 -25.01 -19.60 -17.53
N VAL A 716 -23.93 -19.00 -16.99
CA VAL A 716 -23.64 -17.56 -17.11
C VAL A 716 -23.17 -17.23 -18.52
N ALA A 717 -22.24 -18.01 -19.08
CA ALA A 717 -21.83 -17.88 -20.48
C ALA A 717 -23.01 -18.12 -21.44
N ALA A 718 -23.87 -19.10 -21.16
CA ALA A 718 -25.06 -19.39 -21.95
C ALA A 718 -26.12 -18.27 -21.87
N LEU A 719 -26.30 -17.63 -20.71
CA LEU A 719 -27.13 -16.44 -20.54
C LEU A 719 -26.60 -15.29 -21.40
N VAL A 720 -25.31 -14.96 -21.28
CA VAL A 720 -24.69 -13.85 -22.00
C VAL A 720 -24.73 -14.06 -23.52
N ARG A 721 -24.48 -15.28 -23.99
CA ARG A 721 -24.64 -15.65 -25.41
C ARG A 721 -26.08 -15.53 -25.89
N ARG A 722 -27.06 -15.91 -25.05
CA ARG A 722 -28.50 -15.80 -25.36
C ARG A 722 -28.98 -14.35 -25.46
N LEU A 723 -28.44 -13.45 -24.64
CA LEU A 723 -28.79 -12.02 -24.67
C LEU A 723 -28.09 -11.27 -25.82
N THR A 724 -26.78 -11.45 -25.95
CA THR A 724 -25.95 -10.62 -26.86
C THR A 724 -25.79 -11.21 -28.26
N GLY A 725 -26.09 -12.50 -28.44
CA GLY A 725 -25.78 -13.25 -29.67
C GLY A 725 -24.28 -13.54 -29.87
N ARG A 726 -23.42 -13.12 -28.94
CA ARG A 726 -21.95 -13.23 -29.03
C ARG A 726 -21.42 -14.26 -28.04
N ASP A 727 -20.36 -14.96 -28.43
CA ASP A 727 -19.58 -15.78 -27.50
C ASP A 727 -18.65 -14.88 -26.67
N PRO A 728 -18.41 -15.20 -25.38
CA PRO A 728 -17.45 -14.48 -24.55
C PRO A 728 -16.05 -14.40 -25.15
N ALA A 729 -15.40 -13.26 -24.91
CA ALA A 729 -14.01 -13.01 -25.22
C ALA A 729 -13.08 -14.00 -24.48
N THR A 730 -11.94 -14.31 -25.11
CA THR A 730 -10.89 -15.15 -24.51
C THR A 730 -9.52 -14.50 -24.73
N GLY A 731 -8.68 -14.47 -23.70
CA GLY A 731 -7.35 -13.84 -23.78
C GLY A 731 -6.74 -13.44 -22.45
N VAL A 732 -7.57 -13.13 -21.44
CA VAL A 732 -7.16 -12.83 -20.06
C VAL A 732 -7.87 -13.79 -19.10
N ASP A 733 -7.22 -14.18 -18.01
CA ASP A 733 -7.81 -15.05 -16.98
C ASP A 733 -8.82 -14.26 -16.12
N PRO A 734 -10.10 -14.70 -16.00
CA PRO A 734 -11.14 -13.97 -15.25
C PRO A 734 -10.79 -13.65 -13.79
N ASP A 735 -9.93 -14.45 -13.15
CA ASP A 735 -9.49 -14.24 -11.77
C ASP A 735 -8.20 -13.38 -11.65
N GLN A 736 -7.68 -12.83 -12.77
CA GLN A 736 -6.49 -11.97 -12.79
C GLN A 736 -6.70 -10.63 -13.51
N ALA A 737 -7.67 -10.53 -14.42
CA ALA A 737 -7.91 -9.34 -15.25
C ALA A 737 -8.04 -8.05 -14.44
N ILE A 738 -8.77 -8.09 -13.31
CA ILE A 738 -9.01 -6.94 -12.43
C ILE A 738 -7.68 -6.39 -11.88
N ALA A 739 -6.84 -7.26 -11.29
CA ALA A 739 -5.56 -6.86 -10.69
C ALA A 739 -4.59 -6.34 -11.76
N LEU A 740 -4.52 -7.00 -12.93
CA LEU A 740 -3.68 -6.57 -14.05
C LEU A 740 -4.10 -5.18 -14.57
N GLY A 741 -5.39 -4.88 -14.60
CA GLY A 741 -5.93 -3.58 -14.97
C GLY A 741 -5.62 -2.47 -13.95
N ALA A 742 -5.77 -2.78 -12.67
CA ALA A 742 -5.34 -1.89 -11.58
C ALA A 742 -3.83 -1.60 -11.65
N ALA A 743 -3.01 -2.60 -11.99
CA ALA A 743 -1.57 -2.45 -12.15
C ALA A 743 -1.20 -1.58 -13.36
N LEU A 744 -1.87 -1.77 -14.51
CA LEU A 744 -1.73 -0.88 -15.66
C LEU A 744 -2.05 0.58 -15.28
N GLN A 745 -3.14 0.81 -14.54
CA GLN A 745 -3.48 2.16 -14.07
C GLN A 745 -2.46 2.71 -13.05
N ALA A 746 -1.87 1.89 -12.18
CA ALA A 746 -0.77 2.29 -11.30
C ALA A 746 0.48 2.70 -12.11
N GLY A 747 0.77 1.99 -13.20
CA GLY A 747 1.82 2.33 -14.17
C GLY A 747 1.53 3.63 -14.93
N VAL A 748 0.28 3.91 -15.31
CA VAL A 748 -0.13 5.19 -15.93
C VAL A 748 0.09 6.35 -14.95
N LEU A 749 -0.26 6.19 -13.68
CA LEU A 749 -0.07 7.21 -12.64
C LEU A 749 1.40 7.43 -12.26
N SER A 750 2.23 6.39 -12.41
CA SER A 750 3.68 6.44 -12.15
C SER A 750 4.49 6.94 -13.36
N GLY A 751 3.92 6.85 -14.57
CA GLY A 751 4.55 7.24 -15.84
C GLY A 751 5.28 6.10 -16.57
N ASP A 752 5.20 4.87 -16.05
CA ASP A 752 5.78 3.66 -16.64
C ASP A 752 4.98 3.13 -17.84
N VAL A 753 3.68 3.44 -17.88
CA VAL A 753 2.74 3.07 -18.96
C VAL A 753 2.28 4.34 -19.69
N PRO A 754 2.13 4.33 -21.03
CA PRO A 754 1.61 5.48 -21.78
C PRO A 754 0.26 5.96 -21.27
N GLU A 755 0.04 7.28 -21.29
CA GLU A 755 -1.19 7.92 -20.78
C GLU A 755 -2.45 7.38 -21.44
N VAL A 756 -3.38 6.84 -20.62
CA VAL A 756 -4.72 6.42 -21.01
C VAL A 756 -5.74 7.31 -20.29
N VAL A 757 -6.65 7.91 -21.04
CA VAL A 757 -7.75 8.72 -20.48
C VAL A 757 -8.86 7.79 -19.99
N LEU A 758 -9.09 7.76 -18.67
CA LEU A 758 -10.25 7.07 -18.08
C LEU A 758 -11.40 8.04 -17.82
N LEU A 759 -12.54 7.82 -18.46
CA LEU A 759 -13.80 8.50 -18.18
C LEU A 759 -14.74 7.52 -17.46
N GLU A 760 -14.66 7.55 -16.13
CA GLU A 760 -15.52 6.81 -15.20
C GLU A 760 -16.82 7.56 -14.93
N VAL A 761 -17.84 6.87 -14.40
CA VAL A 761 -19.14 7.47 -14.02
C VAL A 761 -19.52 7.18 -12.57
N THR A 762 -20.42 7.99 -11.98
CA THR A 762 -21.10 7.62 -10.73
C THR A 762 -22.26 6.65 -11.03
N PRO A 763 -22.37 5.49 -10.36
CA PRO A 763 -23.44 4.51 -10.62
C PRO A 763 -24.82 4.98 -10.11
N LEU A 764 -24.84 5.94 -9.18
CA LEU A 764 -26.03 6.36 -8.44
C LEU A 764 -26.14 7.88 -8.44
N ALA A 765 -27.37 8.38 -8.40
CA ALA A 765 -27.68 9.81 -8.35
C ALA A 765 -27.48 10.39 -6.94
N LEU A 766 -27.08 11.67 -6.88
CA LEU A 766 -26.84 12.43 -5.66
C LEU A 766 -27.70 13.71 -5.66
N GLY A 767 -28.56 13.84 -4.66
CA GLY A 767 -29.47 14.98 -4.52
C GLY A 767 -29.42 15.65 -3.15
N VAL A 768 -29.82 16.91 -3.11
CA VAL A 768 -29.82 17.74 -1.90
C VAL A 768 -31.25 18.06 -1.50
N GLU A 769 -31.59 17.75 -0.25
CA GLU A 769 -32.75 18.30 0.43
C GLU A 769 -32.33 19.54 1.24
N ALA A 770 -33.09 20.62 1.09
CA ALA A 770 -32.99 21.81 1.94
C ALA A 770 -34.39 22.38 2.21
N ASP A 771 -34.45 23.50 2.94
CA ASP A 771 -35.70 24.26 3.16
C ASP A 771 -36.31 24.74 1.82
N GLY A 772 -37.11 23.91 1.17
CA GLY A 772 -37.73 24.20 -0.13
C GLY A 772 -38.09 22.95 -0.94
N GLY A 773 -37.36 21.84 -0.78
CA GLY A 773 -37.58 20.60 -1.53
C GLY A 773 -36.31 19.76 -1.66
N VAL A 774 -36.36 18.75 -2.53
CA VAL A 774 -35.23 17.90 -2.92
C VAL A 774 -34.85 18.24 -4.36
N VAL A 775 -33.54 18.35 -4.67
CA VAL A 775 -33.02 18.64 -6.01
C VAL A 775 -31.87 17.69 -6.32
N THR A 776 -31.97 16.91 -7.40
CA THR A 776 -30.87 16.08 -7.90
C THR A 776 -29.78 16.97 -8.49
N LEU A 777 -28.57 16.90 -7.95
CA LEU A 777 -27.43 17.72 -8.40
C LEU A 777 -26.57 16.96 -9.42
N ILE A 778 -26.29 15.70 -9.16
CA ILE A 778 -25.48 14.82 -10.02
C ILE A 778 -26.36 13.60 -10.33
N GLY A 779 -26.67 13.37 -11.60
CA GLY A 779 -27.44 12.20 -12.02
C GLY A 779 -26.61 10.92 -12.02
N GLU A 780 -27.28 9.77 -11.99
CA GLU A 780 -26.65 8.49 -12.31
C GLU A 780 -25.97 8.54 -13.69
N ASN A 781 -24.89 7.78 -13.85
CA ASN A 781 -24.02 7.74 -15.02
C ASN A 781 -23.37 9.10 -15.40
N THR A 782 -23.38 10.11 -14.52
CA THR A 782 -22.60 11.34 -14.73
C THR A 782 -21.10 11.02 -14.65
N THR A 783 -20.34 11.43 -15.66
CA THR A 783 -18.87 11.28 -15.71
C THR A 783 -18.19 11.96 -14.51
N ILE A 784 -17.33 11.23 -13.80
CA ILE A 784 -16.54 11.73 -12.65
C ILE A 784 -15.10 12.05 -13.08
N PRO A 785 -14.45 13.09 -12.49
CA PRO A 785 -14.90 13.91 -11.36
C PRO A 785 -15.99 14.92 -11.74
N ALA A 786 -17.01 15.05 -10.88
CA ALA A 786 -18.22 15.82 -11.13
C ALA A 786 -18.51 16.83 -10.02
N LYS A 787 -18.57 18.12 -10.38
CA LYS A 787 -18.92 19.21 -9.45
C LYS A 787 -20.19 19.95 -9.88
N ARG A 788 -21.11 20.17 -8.93
CA ARG A 788 -22.39 20.85 -9.14
C ARG A 788 -22.79 21.69 -7.92
N SER A 789 -23.51 22.78 -8.15
CA SER A 789 -23.93 23.73 -7.11
C SER A 789 -25.33 24.27 -7.39
N GLU A 790 -26.14 24.43 -6.34
CA GLU A 790 -27.50 24.98 -6.40
C GLU A 790 -27.72 26.09 -5.34
N LEU A 791 -28.62 27.03 -5.61
CA LEU A 791 -28.89 28.21 -4.80
C LEU A 791 -30.25 28.13 -4.09
N PHE A 792 -30.22 27.69 -2.84
CA PHE A 792 -31.38 27.70 -1.94
C PHE A 792 -31.55 29.07 -1.25
N THR A 793 -32.69 29.30 -0.61
CA THR A 793 -32.98 30.54 0.14
C THR A 793 -33.87 30.27 1.35
N THR A 794 -33.97 31.23 2.28
CA THR A 794 -34.75 31.06 3.52
C THR A 794 -36.26 31.00 3.26
N THR A 795 -36.92 29.99 3.84
CA THR A 795 -38.38 29.82 3.72
C THR A 795 -39.17 30.66 4.73
N ARG A 796 -38.48 31.21 5.75
CA ARG A 796 -39.09 31.98 6.85
C ARG A 796 -38.23 33.19 7.20
N ALA A 797 -38.86 34.27 7.65
CA ALA A 797 -38.13 35.44 8.14
C ALA A 797 -37.40 35.12 9.46
N ASN A 798 -36.19 35.64 9.62
CA ASN A 798 -35.29 35.39 10.74
C ASN A 798 -34.99 33.89 10.97
N GLN A 799 -35.00 33.08 9.89
CA GLN A 799 -34.57 31.68 9.94
C GLN A 799 -33.11 31.59 10.43
N PRO A 800 -32.83 30.93 11.58
CA PRO A 800 -31.50 30.99 12.19
C PRO A 800 -30.50 29.99 11.58
N VAL A 801 -30.99 28.94 10.93
CA VAL A 801 -30.19 27.82 10.41
C VAL A 801 -30.76 27.37 9.07
N ALA A 802 -29.89 27.12 8.09
CA ALA A 802 -30.19 26.27 6.94
C ALA A 802 -29.79 24.84 7.28
N GLN A 803 -30.72 23.89 7.17
CA GLN A 803 -30.45 22.46 7.31
C GLN A 803 -30.40 21.87 5.90
N VAL A 804 -29.32 21.14 5.61
CA VAL A 804 -29.04 20.59 4.28
C VAL A 804 -28.69 19.12 4.44
N ARG A 805 -29.40 18.26 3.72
CA ARG A 805 -29.13 16.83 3.64
C ARG A 805 -28.70 16.46 2.24
N LEU A 806 -27.66 15.63 2.14
CA LEU A 806 -27.25 14.98 0.91
C LEU A 806 -27.80 13.55 0.95
N HIS A 807 -28.54 13.19 -0.09
CA HIS A 807 -29.13 11.87 -0.30
C HIS A 807 -28.45 11.19 -1.50
N GLN A 808 -28.27 9.88 -1.40
CA GLN A 808 -27.97 9.00 -2.53
C GLN A 808 -29.25 8.22 -2.84
N PHE A 809 -29.68 8.26 -4.10
CA PHE A 809 -30.92 7.62 -4.53
C PHE A 809 -30.67 6.25 -5.16
N ALA A 810 -31.67 5.37 -5.08
CA ALA A 810 -31.71 4.18 -5.94
C ALA A 810 -31.88 4.58 -7.43
N PRO A 811 -31.42 3.74 -8.39
CA PRO A 811 -31.68 4.00 -9.80
C PRO A 811 -33.17 4.00 -10.08
N HIS A 812 -33.64 4.90 -10.95
CA HIS A 812 -35.03 4.87 -11.37
C HIS A 812 -35.31 3.65 -12.27
N PRO A 813 -36.41 2.91 -12.06
CA PRO A 813 -36.84 1.91 -13.03
C PRO A 813 -37.22 2.62 -14.33
N THR A 814 -36.57 2.24 -15.44
CA THR A 814 -36.69 2.92 -16.73
C THR A 814 -38.10 2.84 -17.29
N GLY A 815 -38.75 3.99 -17.46
CA GLY A 815 -40.00 4.19 -18.18
C GLY A 815 -39.96 5.49 -18.98
N ASP A 816 -40.72 5.56 -20.07
CA ASP A 816 -40.52 6.51 -21.18
C ASP A 816 -40.79 8.01 -20.90
N ASP A 817 -41.05 8.41 -19.65
CA ASP A 817 -41.57 9.75 -19.29
C ASP A 817 -40.50 10.74 -18.77
N LEU A 818 -39.20 10.39 -18.84
CA LEU A 818 -38.09 11.25 -18.42
C LEU A 818 -37.79 12.38 -19.43
N THR A 819 -38.73 13.29 -19.61
CA THR A 819 -38.57 14.54 -20.36
C THR A 819 -38.86 15.81 -19.55
N SER A 820 -39.27 15.68 -18.29
CA SER A 820 -39.51 16.80 -17.37
C SER A 820 -38.38 16.94 -16.34
N ASN A 821 -37.94 18.18 -16.12
CA ASN A 821 -37.02 18.54 -15.02
C ASN A 821 -37.75 18.70 -13.66
N ASP A 822 -39.01 18.27 -13.58
CA ASP A 822 -39.94 18.48 -12.48
C ASP A 822 -40.30 17.14 -11.79
N LEU A 823 -39.31 16.43 -11.26
CA LEU A 823 -39.57 15.38 -10.25
C LEU A 823 -40.04 16.07 -8.96
N THR A 824 -41.27 15.80 -8.53
CA THR A 824 -41.86 16.50 -7.38
C THR A 824 -41.54 15.80 -6.05
N SER A 825 -41.73 16.51 -4.94
CA SER A 825 -41.44 15.98 -3.60
C SER A 825 -42.31 14.80 -3.15
N ASN A 826 -43.28 14.35 -3.96
CA ASN A 826 -44.04 13.13 -3.71
C ASN A 826 -43.41 11.90 -4.38
N ASP A 827 -42.75 12.08 -5.52
CA ASP A 827 -42.28 10.99 -6.38
C ASP A 827 -41.02 10.34 -5.78
N LEU A 828 -40.19 11.15 -5.11
CA LEU A 828 -39.03 10.73 -4.30
C LEU A 828 -39.38 10.40 -2.83
N ALA A 829 -40.66 10.16 -2.51
CA ALA A 829 -41.13 10.02 -1.12
C ALA A 829 -42.11 8.85 -0.89
N GLY A 830 -42.33 7.98 -1.88
CA GLY A 830 -43.32 6.90 -1.77
C GLY A 830 -42.99 5.65 -2.58
N ASN A 831 -42.95 4.51 -1.87
CA ASN A 831 -43.00 3.13 -2.40
C ASN A 831 -41.68 2.48 -2.89
N ASP A 832 -40.60 2.56 -2.11
CA ASP A 832 -39.70 1.40 -1.97
C ASP A 832 -39.73 0.89 -0.50
N PRO A 833 -40.26 -0.33 -0.23
CA PRO A 833 -40.21 -0.92 1.10
C PRO A 833 -38.83 -1.44 1.52
N ALA A 834 -37.83 -1.49 0.62
CA ALA A 834 -36.45 -1.87 0.96
C ALA A 834 -35.61 -0.72 1.56
N GLY A 835 -35.99 0.54 1.30
CA GLY A 835 -35.43 1.71 1.99
C GLY A 835 -34.07 2.17 1.46
N ASN A 836 -33.85 2.09 0.15
CA ASN A 836 -32.55 2.39 -0.46
C ASN A 836 -32.19 3.88 -0.52
N ASP A 837 -33.16 4.80 -0.57
CA ASP A 837 -32.92 6.25 -0.58
C ASP A 837 -32.32 6.72 0.75
N THR A 838 -31.01 6.97 0.76
CA THR A 838 -30.21 7.10 1.98
C THR A 838 -29.65 8.51 2.15
N THR A 839 -29.96 9.15 3.28
CA THR A 839 -29.25 10.36 3.70
C THR A 839 -27.81 10.04 4.11
N ILE A 840 -26.85 10.38 3.25
CA ILE A 840 -25.42 10.09 3.48
C ILE A 840 -24.68 11.18 4.26
N ALA A 841 -25.23 12.41 4.33
CA ALA A 841 -24.72 13.47 5.20
C ALA A 841 -25.80 14.51 5.57
N GLU A 842 -25.67 15.13 6.76
CA GLU A 842 -26.45 16.31 7.16
C GLU A 842 -25.56 17.43 7.71
N LEU A 843 -25.59 18.59 7.05
CA LEU A 843 -24.93 19.82 7.47
C LEU A 843 -25.96 20.86 7.95
N ARG A 844 -25.52 21.75 8.85
CA ARG A 844 -26.34 22.83 9.41
C ARG A 844 -25.53 24.13 9.44
N LEU A 845 -25.93 25.11 8.63
CA LEU A 845 -25.26 26.41 8.55
C LEU A 845 -26.04 27.47 9.35
N GLN A 846 -25.39 28.13 10.30
CA GLN A 846 -25.97 29.27 11.03
C GLN A 846 -26.09 30.48 10.09
N LEU A 847 -27.29 31.03 9.92
CA LEU A 847 -27.58 32.13 8.99
C LEU A 847 -27.55 33.50 9.68
N HIS A 848 -27.39 34.58 8.90
CA HIS A 848 -27.79 35.92 9.36
C HIS A 848 -29.32 36.04 9.47
N THR A 849 -29.80 36.85 10.41
CA THR A 849 -31.22 37.19 10.53
C THR A 849 -31.61 38.23 9.47
N GLY A 850 -32.59 37.89 8.64
CA GLY A 850 -33.22 38.79 7.67
C GLY A 850 -34.58 38.26 7.20
N PRO A 851 -35.36 39.05 6.43
CA PRO A 851 -36.50 38.59 5.63
C PRO A 851 -36.43 37.18 5.02
N ARG A 852 -37.61 36.60 4.78
CA ARG A 852 -37.78 35.39 3.95
C ARG A 852 -37.26 35.67 2.54
N GLY A 853 -36.46 34.76 1.99
CA GLY A 853 -36.00 34.81 0.60
C GLY A 853 -34.74 35.65 0.32
N GLU A 854 -34.26 36.43 1.30
CA GLU A 854 -33.09 37.30 1.15
C GLU A 854 -31.75 36.53 1.23
N ALA A 855 -31.69 35.54 2.11
CA ALA A 855 -30.47 34.82 2.44
C ALA A 855 -30.18 33.70 1.42
N SER A 856 -29.43 34.01 0.37
CA SER A 856 -28.94 33.02 -0.60
C SER A 856 -27.93 32.04 0.01
N ILE A 857 -28.20 30.75 -0.17
CA ILE A 857 -27.46 29.61 0.39
C ILE A 857 -27.02 28.72 -0.77
N GLU A 858 -25.73 28.76 -1.08
CA GLU A 858 -25.11 27.89 -2.07
C GLU A 858 -24.80 26.54 -1.42
N VAL A 859 -25.37 25.46 -1.97
CA VAL A 859 -24.94 24.09 -1.67
C VAL A 859 -24.14 23.57 -2.85
N THR A 860 -23.01 22.94 -2.59
CA THR A 860 -22.11 22.37 -3.60
C THR A 860 -21.82 20.92 -3.26
N VAL A 861 -21.94 20.05 -4.26
CA VAL A 861 -21.53 18.65 -4.22
C VAL A 861 -20.38 18.46 -5.21
N ASP A 862 -19.30 17.85 -4.74
CA ASP A 862 -18.05 17.68 -5.45
C ASP A 862 -17.63 16.21 -5.33
N CYS A 863 -17.76 15.44 -6.41
CA CYS A 863 -17.41 14.03 -6.49
C CYS A 863 -16.06 13.89 -7.20
N ASP A 864 -15.07 13.32 -6.52
CA ASP A 864 -13.69 13.26 -6.98
C ASP A 864 -13.44 12.11 -7.99
N VAL A 865 -12.17 11.91 -8.36
CA VAL A 865 -11.75 10.84 -9.29
C VAL A 865 -11.93 9.41 -8.75
N ASN A 866 -12.19 9.26 -7.44
CA ASN A 866 -12.38 7.97 -6.76
C ASN A 866 -13.86 7.66 -6.52
N GLY A 867 -14.75 8.64 -6.74
CA GLY A 867 -16.16 8.58 -6.33
C GLY A 867 -16.40 9.04 -4.88
N VAL A 868 -15.39 9.63 -4.22
CA VAL A 868 -15.55 10.22 -2.87
C VAL A 868 -16.22 11.58 -3.00
N VAL A 869 -17.24 11.84 -2.17
CA VAL A 869 -18.06 13.05 -2.28
C VAL A 869 -17.77 14.01 -1.14
N HIS A 870 -17.57 15.28 -1.49
CA HIS A 870 -17.49 16.40 -0.56
C HIS A 870 -18.74 17.27 -0.69
N LEU A 871 -19.37 17.58 0.44
CA LEU A 871 -20.53 18.45 0.56
C LEU A 871 -20.10 19.77 1.20
N GLN A 872 -20.42 20.91 0.56
CA GLN A 872 -20.18 22.25 1.08
C GLN A 872 -21.47 23.08 1.08
N VAL A 873 -21.71 23.85 2.14
CA VAL A 873 -22.84 24.78 2.27
C VAL A 873 -22.31 26.15 2.67
N ARG A 874 -22.63 27.20 1.89
CA ARG A 874 -22.13 28.56 2.06
C ARG A 874 -23.25 29.59 1.95
N GLN A 875 -23.30 30.54 2.88
CA GLN A 875 -24.23 31.67 2.78
C GLN A 875 -23.56 32.81 2.01
N LEU A 876 -24.08 33.11 0.81
CA LEU A 876 -23.52 34.14 -0.07
C LEU A 876 -23.58 35.53 0.58
N GLY A 877 -22.66 36.41 0.19
CA GLY A 877 -22.48 37.72 0.83
C GLY A 877 -21.88 37.65 2.26
N THR A 878 -21.56 36.46 2.79
CA THR A 878 -20.97 36.28 4.12
C THR A 878 -19.74 35.38 4.10
N LYS A 879 -18.97 35.36 5.19
CA LYS A 879 -17.90 34.38 5.42
C LYS A 879 -18.38 33.05 6.03
N ARG A 880 -19.69 32.81 6.13
CA ARG A 880 -20.25 31.62 6.79
C ARG A 880 -20.34 30.46 5.81
N SER A 881 -19.61 29.39 6.11
CA SER A 881 -19.74 28.10 5.41
C SER A 881 -19.47 26.93 6.35
N VAL A 882 -19.93 25.75 5.96
CA VAL A 882 -19.60 24.44 6.55
C VAL A 882 -19.34 23.45 5.42
N ALA A 883 -18.48 22.46 5.64
CA ALA A 883 -18.20 21.40 4.68
C ALA A 883 -17.89 20.07 5.37
N THR A 884 -18.06 18.96 4.66
CA THR A 884 -17.63 17.62 5.09
C THR A 884 -17.31 16.75 3.89
N THR A 885 -16.40 15.79 4.05
CA THR A 885 -16.37 14.59 3.20
C THR A 885 -17.45 13.64 3.68
N VAL A 886 -18.16 12.99 2.77
CA VAL A 886 -19.08 11.91 3.11
C VAL A 886 -18.27 10.69 3.53
N SER A 887 -18.63 10.10 4.66
CA SER A 887 -17.96 8.94 5.25
C SER A 887 -18.96 8.06 5.98
N ARG A 888 -18.60 6.83 6.36
CA ARG A 888 -19.43 6.02 7.27
C ARG A 888 -19.88 6.82 8.50
N SER A 889 -19.01 7.69 9.03
CA SER A 889 -19.34 8.55 10.17
C SER A 889 -20.48 9.54 9.87
N THR A 890 -20.55 10.14 8.68
CA THR A 890 -21.63 11.08 8.32
C THR A 890 -22.95 10.39 8.04
N VAL A 891 -22.92 9.18 7.45
CA VAL A 891 -24.12 8.35 7.22
C VAL A 891 -24.74 7.96 8.57
N LEU A 892 -23.93 7.47 9.51
CA LEU A 892 -24.38 7.11 10.85
C LEU A 892 -24.94 8.31 11.62
N ASP A 893 -24.30 9.48 11.53
CA ASP A 893 -24.77 10.70 12.19
C ASP A 893 -26.09 11.19 11.57
N ALA A 894 -26.27 11.11 10.24
CA ALA A 894 -27.52 11.43 9.57
C ALA A 894 -28.65 10.46 9.99
N ALA A 895 -28.41 9.15 9.95
CA ALA A 895 -29.36 8.11 10.34
C ALA A 895 -29.74 8.16 11.84
N GLN A 896 -28.85 8.63 12.72
CA GLN A 896 -29.17 8.88 14.13
C GLN A 896 -29.97 10.17 14.35
N ARG A 897 -29.85 11.16 13.47
CA ARG A 897 -30.57 12.44 13.56
C ARG A 897 -32.00 12.33 12.99
N SER A 898 -32.18 11.63 11.87
CA SER A 898 -33.51 11.39 11.28
C SER A 898 -34.43 10.59 12.22
N LYS A 899 -33.88 9.64 12.98
CA LYS A 899 -34.59 8.84 13.98
C LYS A 899 -34.98 9.59 15.27
N ARG A 900 -34.66 10.89 15.41
CA ARG A 900 -35.03 11.71 16.60
C ARG A 900 -36.15 12.69 16.27
N PRO A 901 -37.36 12.57 16.88
CA PRO A 901 -38.35 13.64 16.82
C PRO A 901 -37.81 14.93 17.47
N HIS A 902 -38.33 16.07 17.03
CA HIS A 902 -37.79 17.42 17.28
C HIS A 902 -37.98 17.96 18.72
N SER A 903 -37.73 17.15 19.77
CA SER A 903 -37.76 17.60 21.18
C SER A 903 -37.13 16.61 22.19
N ALA A 904 -35.79 16.58 22.31
CA ALA A 904 -35.12 15.96 23.46
C ALA A 904 -33.74 16.61 23.77
N ILE A 905 -33.42 16.74 25.06
CA ILE A 905 -32.16 17.31 25.57
C ILE A 905 -31.10 16.22 25.73
N ALA A 906 -29.81 16.60 25.69
CA ALA A 906 -28.67 15.69 25.71
C ALA A 906 -28.60 14.78 26.95
N LEU A 907 -28.18 13.53 26.73
CA LEU A 907 -27.67 12.62 27.77
C LEU A 907 -26.19 12.33 27.51
N ARG A 908 -25.43 12.22 28.59
CA ARG A 908 -23.97 12.18 28.61
C ARG A 908 -23.52 10.78 29.01
N VAL A 909 -22.83 10.06 28.13
CA VAL A 909 -22.31 8.72 28.43
C VAL A 909 -20.99 8.84 29.18
N GLU A 910 -20.93 8.27 30.39
CA GLU A 910 -19.71 8.24 31.20
C GLU A 910 -18.80 7.05 30.81
N ARG A 911 -17.48 7.22 30.97
CA ARG A 911 -16.49 6.16 30.72
C ARG A 911 -16.37 5.23 31.93
N PRO A 912 -16.36 3.90 31.76
CA PRO A 912 -16.17 2.96 32.87
C PRO A 912 -14.72 2.96 33.40
N VAL A 913 -14.58 2.82 34.72
CA VAL A 913 -13.28 2.78 35.42
C VAL A 913 -12.82 1.33 35.64
N PRO A 914 -11.58 0.94 35.27
CA PRO A 914 -11.10 -0.43 35.43
C PRO A 914 -10.83 -0.80 36.91
N ARG A 915 -11.32 -1.98 37.33
CA ARG A 915 -11.11 -2.52 38.69
C ARG A 915 -9.72 -3.17 38.84
N LYS A 916 -9.14 -3.08 40.05
CA LYS A 916 -7.79 -3.56 40.38
C LYS A 916 -7.66 -5.10 40.34
N ARG A 917 -6.60 -5.62 39.70
CA ARG A 917 -6.25 -7.05 39.67
C ARG A 917 -5.78 -7.59 41.04
N ARG A 918 -6.04 -8.87 41.33
CA ARG A 918 -5.32 -9.68 42.35
C ARG A 918 -4.05 -10.31 41.74
N ARG A 919 -3.05 -10.64 42.56
CA ARG A 919 -1.78 -11.26 42.15
C ARG A 919 -1.77 -12.79 42.30
N PRO A 920 -1.20 -13.56 41.34
CA PRO A 920 -0.71 -14.93 41.57
C PRO A 920 0.63 -14.96 42.35
N ARG A 921 1.11 -16.16 42.69
CA ARG A 921 2.36 -16.41 43.47
C ARG A 921 3.47 -16.97 42.55
N THR A 922 4.73 -16.76 42.92
CA THR A 922 5.91 -17.20 42.16
C THR A 922 6.39 -18.63 42.51
N PRO A 923 6.85 -19.44 41.53
CA PRO A 923 7.65 -20.63 41.78
C PRO A 923 9.15 -20.30 42.00
N ARG A 924 9.95 -21.29 42.42
CA ARG A 924 11.40 -21.18 42.71
C ARG A 924 12.28 -21.58 41.51
N LYS A 925 13.51 -21.05 41.46
CA LYS A 925 14.59 -21.50 40.55
C LYS A 925 15.36 -22.71 41.12
N PRO A 926 15.88 -23.63 40.27
CA PRO A 926 17.06 -24.45 40.54
C PRO A 926 18.38 -23.70 40.20
N ALA A 927 19.53 -24.32 40.51
CA ALA A 927 20.87 -23.72 40.39
C ALA A 927 21.66 -24.20 39.13
N PRO A 928 22.71 -23.47 38.68
CA PRO A 928 23.45 -23.79 37.45
C PRO A 928 24.63 -24.77 37.66
N VAL A 929 25.08 -25.36 36.55
CA VAL A 929 26.28 -26.22 36.40
C VAL A 929 27.33 -25.46 35.57
N PRO A 930 28.64 -25.56 35.87
CA PRO A 930 29.67 -24.74 35.21
C PRO A 930 30.03 -25.19 33.79
N VAL A 931 30.56 -24.27 32.98
CA VAL A 931 31.00 -24.48 31.59
C VAL A 931 32.52 -24.29 31.48
N ALA A 932 33.17 -25.09 30.63
CA ALA A 932 34.61 -25.07 30.37
C ALA A 932 35.05 -23.94 29.41
N PRO A 933 36.34 -23.52 29.40
CA PRO A 933 36.81 -22.39 28.58
C PRO A 933 36.89 -22.72 27.08
N PRO A 934 36.81 -21.71 26.19
CA PRO A 934 36.85 -21.90 24.74
C PRO A 934 38.25 -22.23 24.22
N GLY A 935 38.32 -23.13 23.23
CA GLY A 935 39.52 -23.38 22.43
C GLY A 935 39.73 -22.33 21.34
N THR A 936 40.95 -22.26 20.82
CA THR A 936 41.40 -21.33 19.78
C THR A 936 40.63 -21.46 18.46
N ALA A 937 40.35 -20.32 17.82
CA ALA A 937 39.83 -20.29 16.45
C ALA A 937 40.88 -20.79 15.43
N LEU A 938 40.39 -21.30 14.31
CA LEU A 938 41.18 -21.67 13.12
C LEU A 938 40.73 -20.80 11.94
N ASP A 939 41.68 -20.29 11.17
CA ASP A 939 41.41 -19.63 9.88
C ASP A 939 40.87 -20.64 8.86
N VAL A 940 39.86 -20.23 8.08
CA VAL A 940 39.25 -21.06 7.03
C VAL A 940 39.38 -20.34 5.68
N PRO A 941 40.16 -20.88 4.71
CA PRO A 941 40.30 -20.31 3.38
C PRO A 941 39.02 -20.30 2.52
N GLY A 942 39.12 -19.70 1.33
CA GLY A 942 38.00 -19.51 0.39
C GLY A 942 37.25 -20.79 -0.01
N THR A 943 35.94 -20.63 -0.24
CA THR A 943 34.90 -21.66 -0.27
C THR A 943 35.20 -22.85 -1.19
N ASP A 944 35.64 -22.59 -2.42
CA ASP A 944 35.85 -23.63 -3.41
C ASP A 944 37.05 -24.52 -3.09
N LEU A 945 38.05 -23.99 -2.38
CA LEU A 945 39.20 -24.77 -1.92
C LEU A 945 38.80 -25.73 -0.79
N ALA A 946 37.89 -25.32 0.09
CA ALA A 946 37.36 -26.17 1.16
C ALA A 946 36.52 -27.33 0.60
N LEU A 947 35.66 -27.08 -0.39
CA LEU A 947 34.90 -28.14 -1.09
C LEU A 947 35.81 -29.09 -1.89
N ALA A 948 36.92 -28.61 -2.43
CA ALA A 948 37.91 -29.44 -3.11
C ALA A 948 38.74 -30.30 -2.12
N SER A 949 39.25 -29.72 -1.03
CA SER A 949 40.04 -30.46 -0.02
C SER A 949 39.21 -31.54 0.66
N ALA A 950 37.97 -31.21 1.06
CA ALA A 950 37.06 -32.18 1.65
C ALA A 950 36.79 -33.38 0.73
N ARG A 951 36.70 -33.17 -0.59
CA ARG A 951 36.56 -34.24 -1.60
C ARG A 951 37.83 -35.06 -1.82
N ALA A 952 39.01 -34.52 -1.54
CA ALA A 952 40.28 -35.23 -1.66
C ALA A 952 40.59 -36.07 -0.41
N GLU A 953 40.46 -35.47 0.77
CA GLU A 953 40.67 -36.11 2.08
C GLU A 953 39.65 -37.24 2.33
N LEU A 954 38.45 -37.13 1.74
CA LEU A 954 37.40 -38.18 1.69
C LEU A 954 37.88 -39.56 1.19
N SER A 955 39.05 -39.64 0.55
CA SER A 955 39.63 -40.91 0.08
C SER A 955 40.61 -41.59 1.06
N ALA A 956 41.01 -40.91 2.14
CA ALA A 956 42.15 -41.33 2.97
C ALA A 956 41.89 -41.23 4.49
N ASN A 957 41.47 -42.36 5.09
CA ASN A 957 41.41 -42.61 6.54
C ASN A 957 40.53 -41.68 7.41
N GLY A 958 39.26 -42.07 7.58
CA GLY A 958 38.42 -41.60 8.69
C GLY A 958 37.32 -42.61 9.02
N SER A 959 37.15 -42.97 10.31
CA SER A 959 36.12 -43.93 10.74
C SER A 959 34.72 -43.42 10.38
N ARG A 960 33.87 -44.28 9.78
CA ARG A 960 32.54 -43.91 9.23
C ARG A 960 31.73 -42.95 10.13
N PRO A 961 31.59 -43.16 11.46
CA PRO A 961 30.82 -42.26 12.32
C PRO A 961 31.47 -40.88 12.54
N GLY A 962 32.80 -40.82 12.60
CA GLY A 962 33.56 -39.59 12.83
C GLY A 962 33.40 -38.58 11.69
N HIS A 963 33.42 -39.07 10.45
CA HIS A 963 33.20 -38.26 9.24
C HIS A 963 31.83 -37.54 9.26
N VAL A 964 30.76 -38.23 9.66
CA VAL A 964 29.43 -37.62 9.80
C VAL A 964 29.40 -36.57 10.92
N ALA A 965 30.01 -36.87 12.07
CA ALA A 965 30.13 -35.92 13.18
C ALA A 965 31.00 -34.70 12.83
N GLU A 966 31.92 -34.80 11.88
CA GLU A 966 32.72 -33.70 11.35
C GLU A 966 31.94 -32.85 10.34
N LEU A 967 31.22 -33.46 9.39
CA LEU A 967 30.33 -32.73 8.49
C LEU A 967 29.24 -31.96 9.28
N ARG A 968 28.66 -32.55 10.33
CA ARG A 968 27.74 -31.85 11.25
C ARG A 968 28.39 -30.62 11.90
N ARG A 969 29.56 -30.80 12.53
CA ARG A 969 30.30 -29.70 13.21
C ARG A 969 30.70 -28.60 12.23
N ASN A 970 31.18 -28.92 11.04
CA ASN A 970 31.58 -27.95 10.03
C ASN A 970 30.36 -27.21 9.46
N GLY A 971 29.25 -27.91 9.22
CA GLY A 971 27.98 -27.29 8.83
C GLY A 971 27.41 -26.37 9.92
N ALA A 972 27.50 -26.76 11.19
CA ALA A 972 27.11 -25.93 12.32
C ALA A 972 28.00 -24.69 12.47
N ALA A 973 29.33 -24.84 12.44
CA ALA A 973 30.29 -23.74 12.52
C ALA A 973 30.11 -22.72 11.38
N LEU A 974 29.81 -23.17 10.15
CA LEU A 974 29.46 -22.27 9.04
C LEU A 974 28.16 -21.49 9.31
N ARG A 975 27.13 -22.11 9.90
CA ARG A 975 25.89 -21.41 10.31
C ARG A 975 26.15 -20.42 11.46
N GLU A 976 26.95 -20.78 12.45
CA GLU A 976 27.36 -19.89 13.55
C GLU A 976 28.22 -18.72 13.08
N ALA A 977 29.02 -18.92 12.02
CA ALA A 977 29.77 -17.88 11.32
C ALA A 977 28.94 -17.07 10.29
N GLY A 978 27.61 -17.24 10.26
CA GLY A 978 26.69 -16.49 9.39
C GLY A 978 26.63 -16.96 7.93
N ARG A 979 27.40 -17.98 7.53
CA ARG A 979 27.45 -18.54 6.16
C ARG A 979 26.32 -19.56 5.96
N VAL A 980 25.08 -19.13 6.15
CA VAL A 980 23.89 -20.00 6.30
C VAL A 980 23.68 -20.95 5.12
N GLU A 981 23.71 -20.44 3.89
CA GLU A 981 23.62 -21.21 2.64
C GLU A 981 24.64 -22.37 2.60
N GLU A 982 25.90 -22.09 2.90
CA GLU A 982 26.99 -23.07 2.86
C GLU A 982 26.86 -24.09 4.00
N GLY A 983 26.54 -23.63 5.21
CA GLY A 983 26.28 -24.51 6.34
C GLY A 983 25.05 -25.41 6.14
N LEU A 984 24.06 -24.97 5.34
CA LEU A 984 22.96 -25.82 4.87
C LEU A 984 23.41 -26.81 3.79
N ARG A 985 24.28 -26.42 2.85
CA ARG A 985 24.86 -27.32 1.84
C ARG A 985 25.71 -28.42 2.49
N VAL A 986 26.55 -28.08 3.48
CA VAL A 986 27.35 -29.03 4.26
C VAL A 986 26.46 -29.89 5.17
N GLY A 987 25.40 -29.33 5.76
CA GLY A 987 24.39 -30.11 6.50
C GLY A 987 23.67 -31.15 5.64
N ARG A 988 23.26 -30.78 4.40
CA ARG A 988 22.69 -31.72 3.42
C ARG A 988 23.67 -32.86 3.08
N LEU A 989 24.95 -32.54 2.92
CA LEU A 989 26.00 -33.53 2.71
C LEU A 989 26.15 -34.48 3.93
N ALA A 990 26.03 -33.97 5.16
CA ALA A 990 26.05 -34.79 6.38
C ALA A 990 24.91 -35.82 6.40
N VAL A 991 23.66 -35.41 6.12
CA VAL A 991 22.51 -36.33 6.03
C VAL A 991 22.67 -37.34 4.89
N ALA A 992 23.08 -36.90 3.69
CA ALA A 992 23.29 -37.80 2.56
C ALA A 992 24.37 -38.86 2.87
N THR A 993 25.48 -38.44 3.49
CA THR A 993 26.58 -39.32 3.92
C THR A 993 26.14 -40.29 5.02
N ALA A 994 25.44 -39.80 6.05
CA ALA A 994 24.95 -40.65 7.14
C ALA A 994 23.92 -41.68 6.62
N SER A 995 23.02 -41.26 5.74
CA SER A 995 22.06 -42.15 5.08
C SER A 995 22.75 -43.16 4.14
N ALA A 996 23.88 -42.81 3.52
CA ALA A 996 24.70 -43.75 2.76
C ALA A 996 25.39 -44.79 3.66
N TYR A 997 25.94 -44.39 4.82
CA TYR A 997 26.58 -45.32 5.75
C TYR A 997 25.59 -46.26 6.44
N VAL A 998 24.41 -45.77 6.89
CA VAL A 998 23.34 -46.64 7.44
C VAL A 998 22.89 -47.71 6.44
N ARG A 999 22.97 -47.45 5.12
CA ARG A 999 22.66 -48.43 4.06
C ARG A 999 23.82 -49.39 3.72
N ALA A 1000 25.02 -49.15 4.25
CA ALA A 1000 26.23 -49.92 3.92
C ALA A 1000 26.88 -50.60 5.14
N ASP A 1001 26.36 -50.36 6.34
CA ASP A 1001 26.95 -50.76 7.61
C ASP A 1001 25.87 -50.87 8.71
N PRO A 1002 25.37 -52.07 9.04
CA PRO A 1002 24.33 -52.26 10.06
C PRO A 1002 24.73 -51.78 11.46
N ASP A 1003 26.03 -51.79 11.77
CA ASP A 1003 26.58 -51.33 13.06
C ASP A 1003 26.75 -49.80 13.12
N PHE A 1004 26.35 -49.05 12.08
CA PHE A 1004 26.46 -47.59 12.07
C PHE A 1004 25.41 -46.94 13.00
N PRO A 1005 25.80 -46.09 13.98
CA PRO A 1005 24.89 -45.56 15.00
C PRO A 1005 23.79 -44.65 14.42
N PRO A 1006 22.50 -45.04 14.44
CA PRO A 1006 21.42 -44.28 13.81
C PRO A 1006 21.22 -42.88 14.42
N ALA A 1007 21.58 -42.70 15.69
CA ALA A 1007 21.59 -41.42 16.39
C ALA A 1007 22.37 -40.31 15.66
N LEU A 1008 23.42 -40.65 14.89
CA LEU A 1008 24.14 -39.65 14.09
C LEU A 1008 23.33 -39.15 12.90
N LEU A 1009 22.53 -40.01 12.26
CA LEU A 1009 21.62 -39.63 11.18
C LEU A 1009 20.43 -38.85 11.73
N ILE A 1010 19.80 -39.31 12.82
CA ILE A 1010 18.69 -38.61 13.49
C ILE A 1010 19.12 -37.20 13.89
N GLY A 1011 20.24 -37.04 14.59
CA GLY A 1011 20.75 -35.71 14.96
C GLY A 1011 21.18 -34.85 13.77
N SER A 1012 21.60 -35.44 12.64
CA SER A 1012 21.89 -34.68 11.40
C SER A 1012 20.60 -34.08 10.80
N LEU A 1013 19.49 -34.83 10.85
CA LEU A 1013 18.17 -34.39 10.40
C LEU A 1013 17.61 -33.28 11.32
N VAL A 1014 17.71 -33.49 12.64
CA VAL A 1014 17.26 -32.51 13.66
C VAL A 1014 18.06 -31.19 13.57
N GLU A 1015 19.38 -31.24 13.36
CA GLU A 1015 20.22 -30.05 13.16
C GLU A 1015 19.93 -29.27 11.87
N LEU A 1016 19.42 -29.93 10.83
CA LEU A 1016 18.94 -29.25 9.62
C LEU A 1016 17.56 -28.63 9.84
N SER A 1017 16.66 -29.31 10.56
CA SER A 1017 15.27 -28.85 10.74
C SER A 1017 15.12 -27.60 11.61
N THR A 1018 16.13 -27.22 12.39
CA THR A 1018 16.10 -25.97 13.18
C THR A 1018 16.26 -24.71 12.33
N THR A 1019 16.49 -24.83 11.03
CA THR A 1019 16.59 -23.68 10.09
C THR A 1019 15.82 -23.95 8.79
N GLN A 1020 14.61 -23.39 8.70
CA GLN A 1020 13.75 -23.25 7.51
C GLN A 1020 13.82 -24.40 6.48
N LEU A 1021 12.92 -25.38 6.63
CA LEU A 1021 12.73 -26.52 5.72
C LEU A 1021 12.43 -26.08 4.27
N HIS A 1022 13.48 -25.94 3.46
CA HIS A 1022 13.37 -25.61 2.03
C HIS A 1022 12.83 -26.80 1.21
N ALA A 1023 12.09 -26.47 0.14
CA ALA A 1023 11.46 -27.42 -0.80
C ALA A 1023 12.34 -28.64 -1.18
N GLY A 1024 13.61 -28.42 -1.52
CA GLY A 1024 14.53 -29.48 -1.97
C GLY A 1024 15.03 -30.44 -0.88
N LEU A 1025 14.79 -30.18 0.40
CA LEU A 1025 15.16 -31.10 1.50
C LEU A 1025 14.17 -32.27 1.64
N LEU A 1026 12.88 -32.03 1.40
CA LEU A 1026 11.79 -32.95 1.75
C LEU A 1026 11.96 -34.35 1.12
N GLY A 1027 12.36 -34.42 -0.16
CA GLY A 1027 12.46 -35.70 -0.89
C GLY A 1027 13.61 -36.62 -0.45
N GLU A 1028 14.73 -36.07 0.00
CA GLU A 1028 15.86 -36.87 0.53
C GLU A 1028 15.72 -37.11 2.04
N ALA A 1029 15.23 -36.13 2.79
CA ALA A 1029 14.93 -36.29 4.21
C ALA A 1029 13.87 -37.39 4.43
N HIS A 1030 12.83 -37.46 3.60
CA HIS A 1030 11.83 -38.54 3.63
C HIS A 1030 12.47 -39.94 3.56
N LYS A 1031 13.32 -40.19 2.55
CA LYS A 1031 14.02 -41.47 2.36
C LYS A 1031 14.98 -41.76 3.52
N ALA A 1032 15.67 -40.75 4.02
CA ALA A 1032 16.60 -40.87 5.14
C ALA A 1032 15.87 -41.22 6.45
N CYS A 1033 14.74 -40.58 6.75
CA CYS A 1033 13.91 -40.86 7.92
C CYS A 1033 13.35 -42.29 7.90
N GLY A 1034 12.77 -42.74 6.79
CA GLY A 1034 12.23 -44.09 6.67
C GLY A 1034 13.29 -45.18 6.91
N MET A 1035 14.48 -45.03 6.31
CA MET A 1035 15.60 -45.96 6.55
C MET A 1035 16.16 -45.88 7.99
N ALA A 1036 16.25 -44.69 8.58
CA ALA A 1036 16.71 -44.53 9.95
C ALA A 1036 15.80 -45.26 10.94
N LEU A 1037 14.48 -45.21 10.72
CA LEU A 1037 13.47 -45.82 11.57
C LEU A 1037 13.36 -47.34 11.40
N LEU A 1038 13.62 -47.86 10.19
CA LEU A 1038 13.69 -49.30 9.98
C LEU A 1038 14.83 -49.94 10.79
N VAL A 1039 16.03 -49.35 10.71
CA VAL A 1039 17.21 -49.81 11.48
C VAL A 1039 17.06 -49.55 12.98
N ALA A 1040 16.38 -48.46 13.35
CA ALA A 1040 16.07 -48.15 14.74
C ALA A 1040 15.22 -49.23 15.42
N HIS A 1041 14.23 -49.77 14.71
CA HIS A 1041 13.33 -50.79 15.26
C HIS A 1041 14.03 -52.13 15.52
N GLU A 1042 15.01 -52.50 14.68
CA GLU A 1042 15.81 -53.71 14.88
C GLU A 1042 16.84 -53.56 16.03
N ALA A 1043 17.36 -52.36 16.24
CA ALA A 1043 18.34 -52.06 17.31
C ALA A 1043 17.71 -51.68 18.66
N GLY A 1044 16.44 -51.27 18.68
CA GLY A 1044 15.68 -50.87 19.86
C GLY A 1044 15.97 -49.43 20.34
N PRO A 1045 15.02 -48.81 21.08
CA PRO A 1045 15.00 -47.35 21.30
C PRO A 1045 16.18 -46.78 22.09
N ALA A 1046 16.89 -47.60 22.87
CA ALA A 1046 18.09 -47.18 23.60
C ALA A 1046 19.27 -46.80 22.67
N SER A 1047 19.27 -47.25 21.41
CA SER A 1047 20.34 -46.99 20.42
C SER A 1047 20.28 -45.58 19.80
N LEU A 1048 19.19 -44.84 20.02
CA LEU A 1048 18.78 -43.71 19.18
C LEU A 1048 19.14 -42.33 19.74
N GLY A 1049 19.57 -42.27 21.00
CA GLY A 1049 20.01 -41.04 21.66
C GLY A 1049 18.88 -40.06 22.02
N PRO A 1050 19.20 -38.94 22.68
CA PRO A 1050 18.22 -38.02 23.24
C PRO A 1050 17.44 -37.19 22.18
N ASP A 1051 17.96 -37.07 20.96
CA ASP A 1051 17.30 -36.31 19.89
C ASP A 1051 16.04 -37.02 19.33
N ILE A 1052 15.79 -38.29 19.66
CA ILE A 1052 14.60 -39.00 19.17
C ILE A 1052 13.28 -38.36 19.63
N GLU A 1053 13.22 -37.74 20.83
CA GLU A 1053 12.02 -37.01 21.28
C GLU A 1053 11.63 -35.87 20.32
N ARG A 1054 12.57 -35.37 19.51
CA ARG A 1054 12.38 -34.27 18.55
C ARG A 1054 11.97 -34.76 17.16
N LEU A 1055 12.08 -36.07 16.90
CA LEU A 1055 11.85 -36.64 15.58
C LEU A 1055 10.35 -36.70 15.19
N PRO A 1056 9.39 -37.10 16.06
CA PRO A 1056 7.99 -37.16 15.65
C PRO A 1056 7.38 -35.81 15.27
N PRO A 1057 7.56 -34.69 16.01
CA PRO A 1057 7.04 -33.39 15.59
C PRO A 1057 7.60 -32.94 14.23
N LEU A 1058 8.88 -33.24 13.96
CA LEU A 1058 9.50 -32.97 12.67
C LEU A 1058 8.85 -33.80 11.53
N LEU A 1059 8.59 -35.09 11.76
CA LEU A 1059 7.96 -35.96 10.78
C LEU A 1059 6.50 -35.57 10.49
N ILE A 1060 5.76 -35.09 11.50
CA ILE A 1060 4.40 -34.56 11.35
C ILE A 1060 4.43 -33.33 10.44
N VAL A 1061 5.24 -32.32 10.76
CA VAL A 1061 5.39 -31.08 9.97
C VAL A 1061 5.89 -31.35 8.54
N MET A 1062 6.80 -32.32 8.36
CA MET A 1062 7.21 -32.77 7.02
C MET A 1062 6.07 -33.48 6.27
N GLY A 1063 5.20 -34.21 6.98
CA GLY A 1063 3.99 -34.83 6.43
C GLY A 1063 2.99 -33.79 5.93
N GLU A 1064 2.72 -32.74 6.72
CA GLU A 1064 1.88 -31.60 6.33
C GLU A 1064 2.43 -30.91 5.07
N ALA A 1065 3.74 -30.63 5.04
CA ALA A 1065 4.41 -30.01 3.90
C ALA A 1065 4.39 -30.88 2.62
N MET A 1066 4.38 -32.22 2.75
CA MET A 1066 4.18 -33.14 1.63
C MET A 1066 2.72 -33.19 1.19
N TYR A 1067 1.76 -33.14 2.14
CA TYR A 1067 0.32 -33.17 1.87
C TYR A 1067 -0.14 -31.92 1.11
N ALA A 1068 0.28 -30.72 1.56
CA ALA A 1068 0.01 -29.45 0.89
C ALA A 1068 0.56 -29.41 -0.55
N ARG A 1069 1.51 -30.28 -0.89
CA ARG A 1069 2.12 -30.45 -2.21
C ARG A 1069 1.58 -31.65 -2.98
N ASN A 1070 0.41 -32.15 -2.57
CA ASN A 1070 -0.31 -33.28 -3.14
C ASN A 1070 0.45 -34.64 -3.13
N ARG A 1071 1.56 -34.75 -2.38
CA ARG A 1071 2.40 -35.97 -2.27
C ARG A 1071 1.87 -36.91 -1.18
N ARG A 1072 0.58 -37.25 -1.30
CA ARG A 1072 -0.24 -37.94 -0.28
C ARG A 1072 0.39 -39.22 0.27
N GLN A 1073 0.97 -40.08 -0.57
CA GLN A 1073 1.61 -41.32 -0.13
C GLN A 1073 2.84 -41.08 0.76
N GLU A 1074 3.70 -40.13 0.39
CA GLU A 1074 4.91 -39.80 1.16
C GLU A 1074 4.57 -39.09 2.47
N ALA A 1075 3.52 -38.27 2.48
CA ALA A 1075 2.94 -37.68 3.68
C ALA A 1075 2.44 -38.77 4.65
N THR A 1076 1.61 -39.72 4.18
CA THR A 1076 1.14 -40.86 5.00
C THR A 1076 2.30 -41.63 5.62
N VAL A 1077 3.32 -41.98 4.82
CA VAL A 1077 4.50 -42.72 5.33
C VAL A 1077 5.26 -41.92 6.39
N LEU A 1078 5.40 -40.59 6.28
CA LEU A 1078 6.04 -39.77 7.32
C LEU A 1078 5.25 -39.76 8.63
N VAL A 1079 3.93 -39.65 8.55
CA VAL A 1079 3.07 -39.47 9.74
C VAL A 1079 2.83 -40.81 10.46
N VAL A 1080 2.71 -41.94 9.75
CA VAL A 1080 2.71 -43.27 10.38
C VAL A 1080 4.06 -43.57 11.06
N ASN A 1081 5.17 -43.18 10.44
CA ASN A 1081 6.50 -43.28 11.05
C ASN A 1081 6.63 -42.43 12.33
N ALA A 1082 6.02 -41.23 12.36
CA ALA A 1082 5.97 -40.40 13.57
C ALA A 1082 5.22 -41.10 14.71
N LEU A 1083 4.06 -41.70 14.41
CA LEU A 1083 3.27 -42.46 15.39
C LEU A 1083 4.00 -43.69 15.93
N SER A 1084 4.72 -44.42 15.07
CA SER A 1084 5.52 -45.58 15.50
C SER A 1084 6.55 -45.21 16.56
N VAL A 1085 7.27 -44.09 16.36
CA VAL A 1085 8.22 -43.56 17.36
C VAL A 1085 7.51 -43.08 18.63
N LEU A 1086 6.38 -42.37 18.51
CA LEU A 1086 5.61 -41.91 19.67
C LEU A 1086 5.10 -43.10 20.51
N VAL A 1087 4.75 -44.21 19.89
CA VAL A 1087 4.31 -45.45 20.56
C VAL A 1087 5.48 -46.14 21.26
N GLU A 1088 6.67 -46.22 20.66
CA GLU A 1088 7.87 -46.75 21.34
C GLU A 1088 8.37 -45.88 22.50
N LEU A 1089 8.17 -44.55 22.44
CA LEU A 1089 8.52 -43.62 23.53
C LEU A 1089 7.45 -43.55 24.65
N SER A 1090 6.21 -43.98 24.37
CA SER A 1090 5.10 -43.87 25.33
C SER A 1090 5.13 -44.77 26.58
N PRO A 1091 5.85 -45.90 26.68
CA PRO A 1091 5.88 -46.71 27.90
C PRO A 1091 6.43 -45.99 29.14
N ALA A 1092 7.19 -44.90 28.95
CA ALA A 1092 7.78 -44.13 30.04
C ALA A 1092 6.85 -43.03 30.59
N GLU A 1093 6.26 -42.19 29.72
CA GLU A 1093 5.42 -41.06 30.12
C GLU A 1093 4.22 -40.84 29.15
N PRO A 1094 3.15 -41.64 29.21
CA PRO A 1094 2.06 -41.62 28.22
C PRO A 1094 1.38 -40.25 28.02
N ARG A 1095 1.35 -39.40 29.05
CA ARG A 1095 0.74 -38.06 29.00
C ARG A 1095 1.58 -36.99 28.29
N ARG A 1096 2.89 -37.23 28.11
CA ARG A 1096 3.83 -36.23 27.55
C ARG A 1096 3.76 -36.14 26.02
N HIS A 1097 3.41 -37.25 25.36
CA HIS A 1097 3.39 -37.38 23.91
C HIS A 1097 1.98 -37.36 23.30
N LEU A 1098 0.93 -37.32 24.14
CA LEU A 1098 -0.47 -37.39 23.73
C LEU A 1098 -0.87 -36.33 22.69
N ALA A 1099 -0.35 -35.10 22.79
CA ALA A 1099 -0.63 -34.04 21.82
C ALA A 1099 -0.12 -34.40 20.40
N ALA A 1100 1.13 -34.82 20.28
CA ALA A 1100 1.72 -35.22 18.99
C ALA A 1100 1.08 -36.50 18.42
N VAL A 1101 0.59 -37.40 19.27
CA VAL A 1101 -0.21 -38.56 18.84
C VAL A 1101 -1.56 -38.10 18.24
N VAL A 1102 -2.25 -37.17 18.90
CA VAL A 1102 -3.53 -36.61 18.40
C VAL A 1102 -3.31 -35.83 17.09
N GLU A 1103 -2.26 -35.01 16.99
CA GLU A 1103 -1.89 -34.27 15.77
C GLU A 1103 -1.62 -35.23 14.60
N ALA A 1104 -0.81 -36.27 14.81
CA ALA A 1104 -0.52 -37.25 13.77
C ALA A 1104 -1.76 -38.07 13.34
N LEU A 1105 -2.62 -38.49 14.28
CA LEU A 1105 -3.87 -39.19 13.96
C LEU A 1105 -4.86 -38.30 13.22
N ALA A 1106 -4.97 -37.01 13.59
CA ALA A 1106 -5.79 -36.04 12.88
C ALA A 1106 -5.29 -35.85 11.44
N LEU A 1107 -3.97 -35.77 11.23
CA LEU A 1107 -3.36 -35.64 9.91
C LEU A 1107 -3.52 -36.89 9.04
N LEU A 1108 -3.38 -38.10 9.59
CA LEU A 1108 -3.70 -39.35 8.88
C LEU A 1108 -5.16 -39.41 8.41
N ARG A 1109 -6.09 -38.92 9.24
CA ARG A 1109 -7.51 -38.82 8.88
C ARG A 1109 -7.76 -37.82 7.75
N HIS A 1110 -7.01 -36.71 7.68
CA HIS A 1110 -7.05 -35.79 6.53
C HIS A 1110 -6.42 -36.40 5.27
N LEU A 1111 -5.35 -37.17 5.44
CA LEU A 1111 -4.77 -38.02 4.39
C LEU A 1111 -5.69 -39.17 3.96
N GLY A 1112 -6.85 -39.34 4.59
CA GLY A 1112 -7.88 -40.33 4.25
C GLY A 1112 -7.53 -41.77 4.62
N VAL A 1113 -6.61 -41.96 5.57
CA VAL A 1113 -6.44 -43.24 6.26
C VAL A 1113 -7.58 -43.37 7.27
N THR A 1114 -8.34 -44.46 7.20
CA THR A 1114 -9.62 -44.58 7.92
C THR A 1114 -9.72 -45.78 8.87
N ASP A 1115 -8.94 -46.83 8.65
CA ASP A 1115 -8.85 -48.00 9.54
C ASP A 1115 -7.38 -48.37 9.85
N LEU A 1116 -7.18 -49.19 10.87
CA LEU A 1116 -5.89 -49.81 11.21
C LEU A 1116 -5.46 -50.79 10.10
N ASP A 1117 -6.43 -51.41 9.41
CA ASP A 1117 -6.19 -52.25 8.23
C ASP A 1117 -5.69 -51.44 7.02
N ASP A 1118 -6.06 -50.15 6.88
CA ASP A 1118 -5.47 -49.25 5.86
C ASP A 1118 -3.97 -49.00 6.16
N VAL A 1119 -3.59 -48.96 7.45
CA VAL A 1119 -2.20 -48.76 7.90
C VAL A 1119 -1.36 -50.03 7.68
N GLU A 1120 -1.90 -51.22 8.00
CA GLU A 1120 -1.23 -52.49 7.68
C GLU A 1120 -1.11 -52.69 6.14
N ALA A 1121 -2.13 -52.31 5.35
CA ALA A 1121 -2.08 -52.37 3.89
C ALA A 1121 -1.05 -51.39 3.28
N ALA A 1122 -0.84 -50.21 3.89
CA ALA A 1122 0.18 -49.25 3.48
C ALA A 1122 1.63 -49.69 3.85
N LEU A 1123 1.79 -50.61 4.82
CA LEU A 1123 3.10 -51.03 5.37
C LEU A 1123 3.35 -52.53 5.21
N SER A 1124 3.48 -52.98 3.95
CA SER A 1124 3.75 -54.38 3.55
C SER A 1124 5.05 -55.02 4.08
N THR A 1125 5.80 -54.37 4.97
CA THR A 1125 7.14 -54.78 5.45
C THR A 1125 7.34 -54.78 6.96
N TRP A 1126 6.35 -54.39 7.79
CA TRP A 1126 6.55 -54.23 9.24
C TRP A 1126 5.93 -55.36 10.10
N PRO A 1127 6.70 -56.07 10.96
CA PRO A 1127 6.13 -57.11 11.82
C PRO A 1127 5.40 -56.58 13.08
N LYS A 1128 4.16 -57.04 13.27
CA LYS A 1128 3.43 -57.15 14.57
C LYS A 1128 3.01 -55.84 15.27
N LEU A 1129 1.94 -55.22 14.76
CA LEU A 1129 1.08 -54.25 15.47
C LEU A 1129 0.27 -54.84 16.66
N SER A 1130 0.70 -55.95 17.27
CA SER A 1130 -0.05 -56.65 18.33
C SER A 1130 -0.16 -55.88 19.65
N ALA A 1131 0.67 -54.84 19.87
CA ALA A 1131 0.64 -54.03 21.08
C ALA A 1131 -0.45 -52.94 21.07
N LEU A 1132 -0.90 -52.49 19.89
CA LEU A 1132 -1.91 -51.42 19.74
C LEU A 1132 -3.36 -51.91 19.72
N LYS A 1133 -3.60 -53.21 19.95
CA LYS A 1133 -4.95 -53.81 20.00
C LYS A 1133 -5.61 -53.71 21.39
N ALA A 1134 -5.20 -52.72 22.19
CA ALA A 1134 -5.88 -52.34 23.43
C ALA A 1134 -7.05 -51.39 23.10
N PRO A 1135 -8.30 -51.68 23.52
CA PRO A 1135 -9.48 -50.88 23.14
C PRO A 1135 -9.38 -49.39 23.55
N ASP A 1136 -8.70 -49.11 24.66
CA ASP A 1136 -8.68 -47.79 25.31
C ASP A 1136 -7.72 -46.77 24.66
N VAL A 1137 -7.03 -47.15 23.56
CA VAL A 1137 -6.08 -46.28 22.84
C VAL A 1137 -6.74 -45.56 21.65
N TRP A 1138 -7.88 -46.05 21.17
CA TRP A 1138 -8.57 -45.55 19.97
C TRP A 1138 -9.89 -44.81 20.26
N THR A 1139 -10.29 -44.72 21.52
CA THR A 1139 -11.40 -43.87 21.97
C THR A 1139 -10.97 -42.41 22.18
N PRO A 1140 -11.83 -41.40 21.92
CA PRO A 1140 -11.46 -39.98 21.97
C PRO A 1140 -11.08 -39.42 23.35
#